data_AF-A0A662RU50-F1
#
_entry.id   AF-A0A662RU50-F1
#
_cell.length_a   1.000
_cell.length_b   1.000
_cell.length_c   1.000
_cell.angle_alpha   90.00
_cell.angle_beta   90.00
_cell.angle_gamma   90.00
#
_symmetry.space_group_name_H-M   'P 1'
#
loop_
_entity.id
_entity.type
_entity.pdbx_description
1 polymer ?
#
loop_
_entity_poly.entity_id
_entity_poly.type
_entity_poly.pdbx_seq_one_letter_code
_entity_poly.pdbx_strand_id
1 'polypeptide(L)'
;MWEEFLEKYYWEDVIALSNEYPEKRSLYVRFTDVLKYDIHLADLLLNDPDVALQTASEALRTFDIQTGVSLENAVVRIVEIPSSIRIRDIRSEDIGRLICVEGLVLKVTEVRPKMVSAAFECPLCHNVFFVPRITRFKEPEKCDICDRKARGFRLVVEKSKFINAQKIRIQESPEELRGGELPQTIDVNLEEDLTGLISPGERIKVTGILRSYQMQNSPFFGIFIEGVSIEKSGEEFEEIEITEEDERRIKEFASLPDAYERLKNSIAPFIYGYERIKEALLLQLFGGVPKELPDGTKIRGDIHILLVGDPGVAKCVSGDTEIVLADGSVHEIRALSHSISGFVDDGVFMRTDLDVFSMSSDGKITSSKGDLLWKRIAPQKLLRIRTKSGREIEVTPSHPFFTSERGRIIMRKAEHLKAGDFIATPRKIKVRGEPQSIVIGDKIVKTTPEFWRFMGIITAEGRFMRHDSCNFVFRDGVRFSFCKSLLDTIGFSESDVPKLLFKCTKREISAFISALLGCDAKPCGGSIRLTSSSRKLLAHVQHLLLRFGILSRIHRVRGAKNVYYLLISGDYFVRAGDDAEASRWRNDRRCFCSMDVIPNISSLLREIRRELGMAHDECGVRHMRHYESGERNPTRKALNRIIERFERRMEEVKRRSGFRCSEGESSTECSCSGALSDYPMSAEEIESVRKKV
;
A
#
# COMPACT_ATOMS: atom_id res chain seq x y z
N MET A 1 46.07 10.95 -33.64
CA MET A 1 44.71 11.05 -33.04
C MET A 1 44.70 10.56 -31.60
N TRP A 2 44.81 9.25 -31.30
CA TRP A 2 44.82 8.79 -29.90
C TRP A 2 45.97 9.34 -29.06
N GLU A 3 47.19 9.42 -29.62
CA GLU A 3 48.35 10.01 -28.92
C GLU A 3 48.09 11.48 -28.54
N GLU A 4 47.66 12.31 -29.50
CA GLU A 4 47.30 13.72 -29.27
C GLU A 4 46.16 13.89 -28.27
N PHE A 5 45.17 12.99 -28.30
CA PHE A 5 44.06 13.00 -27.35
C PHE A 5 44.55 12.72 -25.92
N LEU A 6 45.34 11.65 -25.75
CA LEU A 6 45.88 11.27 -24.44
C LEU A 6 46.82 12.35 -23.88
N GLU A 7 47.66 12.93 -24.71
CA GLU A 7 48.54 14.05 -24.32
C GLU A 7 47.76 15.27 -23.86
N LYS A 8 46.65 15.59 -24.54
CA LYS A 8 45.87 16.79 -24.23
C LYS A 8 44.95 16.64 -23.00
N TYR A 9 44.33 15.48 -22.81
CA TYR A 9 43.27 15.29 -21.80
C TYR A 9 43.67 14.40 -20.62
N TYR A 10 44.64 13.50 -20.78
CA TYR A 10 44.95 12.43 -19.82
C TYR A 10 46.45 12.35 -19.48
N TRP A 11 47.23 13.39 -19.74
CA TRP A 11 48.68 13.40 -19.50
C TRP A 11 49.05 13.08 -18.05
N GLU A 12 48.36 13.68 -17.08
CA GLU A 12 48.60 13.44 -15.65
C GLU A 12 48.28 12.00 -15.26
N ASP A 13 47.19 11.44 -15.78
CA ASP A 13 46.77 10.05 -15.53
C ASP A 13 47.75 9.04 -16.15
N VAL A 14 48.33 9.35 -17.31
CA VAL A 14 49.37 8.53 -17.95
C VAL A 14 50.65 8.53 -17.10
N ILE A 15 51.06 9.68 -16.56
CA ILE A 15 52.20 9.75 -15.63
C ILE A 15 51.90 8.94 -14.36
N ALA A 16 50.72 9.10 -13.77
CA ALA A 16 50.30 8.37 -12.59
C ALA A 16 50.34 6.85 -12.84
N LEU A 17 49.82 6.40 -13.97
CA LEU A 17 49.88 5.00 -14.39
C LEU A 17 51.33 4.52 -14.54
N SER A 18 52.23 5.34 -15.10
CA SER A 18 53.64 4.97 -15.26
C SER A 18 54.37 4.74 -13.93
N ASN A 19 53.99 5.47 -12.88
CA ASN A 19 54.55 5.34 -11.54
C ASN A 19 54.06 4.08 -10.82
N GLU A 20 52.82 3.66 -11.09
CA GLU A 20 52.19 2.49 -10.46
C GLU A 20 52.34 1.20 -11.30
N TYR A 21 52.95 1.29 -12.48
CA TYR A 21 53.24 0.14 -13.32
C TYR A 21 54.37 -0.71 -12.70
N PRO A 22 54.26 -2.04 -12.64
CA PRO A 22 53.31 -2.91 -13.35
C PRO A 22 52.08 -3.37 -12.54
N GLU A 23 51.86 -2.80 -11.34
CA GLU A 23 50.74 -3.17 -10.47
C GLU A 23 49.39 -2.73 -11.06
N LYS A 24 49.33 -1.49 -11.57
CA LYS A 24 48.22 -1.02 -12.42
C LYS A 24 48.61 -1.02 -13.89
N ARG A 25 47.68 -1.46 -14.75
CA ARG A 25 47.90 -1.60 -16.20
C ARG A 25 46.83 -0.93 -17.05
N SER A 26 45.78 -0.40 -16.42
CA SER A 26 44.61 0.14 -17.11
C SER A 26 44.54 1.64 -16.96
N LEU A 27 44.38 2.34 -18.10
CA LEU A 27 44.01 3.74 -18.14
C LEU A 27 42.51 3.85 -18.39
N TYR A 28 41.78 4.49 -17.47
CA TYR A 28 40.35 4.73 -17.62
C TYR A 28 40.11 6.05 -18.35
N VAL A 29 39.43 5.97 -19.50
CA VAL A 29 39.10 7.11 -20.36
C VAL A 29 37.59 7.27 -20.42
N ARG A 30 37.09 8.47 -20.13
CA ARG A 30 35.66 8.77 -20.21
C ARG A 30 35.23 8.92 -21.66
N PHE A 31 34.13 8.26 -22.03
CA PHE A 31 33.55 8.36 -23.37
C PHE A 31 33.16 9.82 -23.72
N THR A 32 32.69 10.57 -22.72
CA THR A 32 32.32 11.99 -22.88
C THR A 32 33.48 12.87 -23.32
N ASP A 33 34.72 12.55 -22.94
CA ASP A 33 35.91 13.30 -23.32
C ASP A 33 36.33 12.97 -24.76
N VAL A 34 36.22 11.70 -25.17
CA VAL A 34 36.43 11.29 -26.57
C VAL A 34 35.44 11.99 -27.49
N LEU A 35 34.15 12.03 -27.11
CA LEU A 35 33.10 12.70 -27.88
C LEU A 35 33.34 14.22 -28.02
N LYS A 36 33.85 14.87 -26.97
CA LYS A 36 34.19 16.31 -27.00
C LYS A 36 35.40 16.60 -27.90
N TYR A 37 36.36 15.68 -27.96
CA TYR A 37 37.56 15.84 -28.77
C TYR A 37 37.25 15.63 -30.26
N ASP A 38 36.67 14.48 -30.61
CA ASP A 38 36.35 14.15 -31.99
C ASP A 38 35.14 13.19 -32.09
N ILE A 39 34.13 13.63 -32.85
CA ILE A 39 32.88 12.88 -33.01
C ILE A 39 33.10 11.60 -33.85
N HIS A 40 34.00 11.62 -34.84
CA HIS A 40 34.28 10.47 -35.68
C HIS A 40 35.02 9.38 -34.89
N LEU A 41 35.91 9.76 -33.98
CA LEU A 41 36.59 8.83 -33.08
C LEU A 41 35.60 8.17 -32.11
N ALA A 42 34.64 8.94 -31.59
CA ALA A 42 33.57 8.41 -30.75
C ALA A 42 32.64 7.46 -31.51
N ASP A 43 32.30 7.78 -32.76
CA ASP A 43 31.49 6.89 -33.61
C ASP A 43 32.23 5.59 -33.96
N LEU A 44 33.54 5.68 -34.27
CA LEU A 44 34.39 4.52 -34.50
C LEU A 44 34.44 3.63 -33.25
N LEU A 45 34.54 4.22 -32.05
CA LEU A 45 34.58 3.48 -30.79
C LEU A 45 33.27 2.73 -30.50
N LEU A 46 32.12 3.27 -30.91
CA LEU A 46 30.82 2.60 -30.75
C LEU A 46 30.58 1.52 -31.80
N ASN A 47 30.94 1.77 -33.06
CA ASN A 47 30.62 0.90 -34.20
C ASN A 47 31.69 -0.16 -34.50
N ASP A 48 32.98 0.16 -34.31
CA ASP A 48 34.13 -0.74 -34.51
C ASP A 48 35.11 -0.65 -33.31
N PRO A 49 34.66 -1.10 -32.12
CA PRO A 49 35.45 -0.98 -30.89
C PRO A 49 36.76 -1.77 -30.92
N ASP A 50 36.85 -2.85 -31.69
CA ASP A 50 38.05 -3.68 -31.77
C ASP A 50 39.25 -2.87 -32.29
N VAL A 51 39.06 -2.19 -33.42
CA VAL A 51 40.10 -1.35 -34.03
C VAL A 51 40.37 -0.14 -33.14
N ALA A 52 39.34 0.49 -32.61
CA ALA A 52 39.48 1.68 -31.77
C ALA A 52 40.25 1.40 -30.47
N LEU A 53 39.91 0.34 -29.73
CA LEU A 53 40.58 -0.02 -28.48
C LEU A 53 41.99 -0.54 -28.69
N GLN A 54 42.22 -1.28 -29.78
CA GLN A 54 43.56 -1.74 -30.13
C GLN A 54 44.48 -0.55 -30.45
N THR A 55 44.02 0.39 -31.30
CA THR A 55 44.80 1.59 -31.65
C THR A 55 45.01 2.52 -30.45
N ALA A 56 44.03 2.64 -29.55
CA ALA A 56 44.17 3.39 -28.30
C ALA A 56 45.24 2.77 -27.38
N SER A 57 45.25 1.45 -27.24
CA SER A 57 46.23 0.74 -26.40
C SER A 57 47.63 0.76 -27.02
N GLU A 58 47.75 0.71 -28.36
CA GLU A 58 49.02 0.88 -29.07
C GLU A 58 49.60 2.29 -28.93
N ALA A 59 48.74 3.32 -28.99
CA ALA A 59 49.13 4.70 -28.72
C ALA A 59 49.65 4.86 -27.29
N LEU A 60 48.99 4.27 -26.30
CA LEU A 60 49.45 4.29 -24.90
C LEU A 60 50.81 3.60 -24.71
N ARG A 61 51.09 2.52 -25.46
CA ARG A 61 52.36 1.77 -25.40
C ARG A 61 53.54 2.48 -26.05
N THR A 62 53.25 3.28 -27.09
CA THR A 62 54.26 4.02 -27.87
C THR A 62 54.53 5.40 -27.30
N PHE A 63 53.71 5.83 -26.33
CA PHE A 63 53.79 7.13 -25.70
C PHE A 63 55.15 7.35 -25.02
N ASP A 64 55.83 8.45 -25.36
CA ASP A 64 57.16 8.76 -24.84
C ASP A 64 57.05 9.39 -23.44
N ILE A 65 57.33 8.59 -22.41
CA ILE A 65 57.24 9.01 -21.02
C ILE A 65 58.64 9.31 -20.49
N GLN A 66 58.81 10.52 -19.93
CA GLN A 66 60.08 10.98 -19.35
C GLN A 66 60.55 10.13 -18.14
N THR A 67 59.72 9.22 -17.63
CA THR A 67 60.03 8.34 -16.49
C THR A 67 60.86 7.11 -16.87
N GLY A 68 61.02 6.81 -18.17
CA GLY A 68 61.83 5.69 -18.65
C GLY A 68 61.21 4.30 -18.44
N VAL A 69 59.93 4.22 -18.07
CA VAL A 69 59.17 2.97 -17.88
C VAL A 69 58.42 2.63 -19.17
N SER A 70 58.58 1.40 -19.68
CA SER A 70 57.86 0.94 -20.88
C SER A 70 56.52 0.27 -20.52
N LEU A 71 55.44 0.83 -21.03
CA LEU A 71 54.06 0.37 -20.79
C LEU A 71 53.63 -0.79 -21.70
N GLU A 72 54.50 -1.79 -21.94
CA GLU A 72 54.31 -2.84 -22.97
C GLU A 72 52.95 -3.57 -22.92
N ASN A 73 52.34 -3.72 -21.74
CA ASN A 73 51.07 -4.41 -21.53
C ASN A 73 49.96 -3.50 -20.99
N ALA A 74 50.06 -2.18 -21.17
CA ALA A 74 48.98 -1.28 -20.76
C ALA A 74 47.77 -1.39 -21.69
N VAL A 75 46.58 -1.15 -21.13
CA VAL A 75 45.27 -1.26 -21.79
C VAL A 75 44.45 0.00 -21.52
N VAL A 76 43.74 0.48 -22.53
CA VAL A 76 42.77 1.59 -22.38
C VAL A 76 41.38 1.02 -22.11
N ARG A 77 40.71 1.49 -21.05
CA ARG A 77 39.35 1.09 -20.67
C ARG A 77 38.41 2.29 -20.79
N ILE A 78 37.30 2.11 -21.51
CA ILE A 78 36.32 3.18 -21.73
C ILE A 78 35.22 3.13 -20.67
N VAL A 79 34.94 4.24 -19.99
CA VAL A 79 33.91 4.36 -18.95
C VAL A 79 32.91 5.47 -19.28
N GLU A 80 31.79 5.50 -18.56
CA GLU A 80 30.76 6.54 -18.66
C GLU A 80 30.12 6.65 -20.06
N ILE A 81 29.75 5.52 -20.65
CA ILE A 81 28.91 5.55 -21.85
C ILE A 81 27.51 6.06 -21.44
N PRO A 82 26.99 7.11 -22.10
CA PRO A 82 25.76 7.79 -21.68
C PRO A 82 24.49 6.95 -21.94
N SER A 83 24.53 6.01 -22.89
CA SER A 83 23.41 5.13 -23.21
C SER A 83 23.63 3.72 -22.64
N SER A 84 22.77 3.31 -21.72
CA SER A 84 22.64 1.90 -21.31
C SER A 84 21.48 1.22 -22.05
N ILE A 85 21.69 -0.05 -22.41
CA ILE A 85 20.71 -0.91 -23.07
C ILE A 85 20.29 -1.97 -22.06
N ARG A 86 18.99 -2.23 -21.94
CA ARG A 86 18.48 -3.31 -21.10
C ARG A 86 18.82 -4.66 -21.72
N ILE A 87 19.13 -5.67 -20.90
CA ILE A 87 19.53 -7.00 -21.37
C ILE A 87 18.50 -7.57 -22.37
N ARG A 88 17.21 -7.36 -22.10
CA ARG A 88 16.10 -7.79 -22.97
C ARG A 88 16.01 -7.04 -24.29
N ASP A 89 16.51 -5.82 -24.36
CA ASP A 89 16.41 -4.98 -25.55
C ASP A 89 17.56 -5.21 -26.53
N ILE A 90 18.54 -6.04 -26.18
CA ILE A 90 19.64 -6.41 -27.06
C ILE A 90 19.08 -7.08 -28.34
N ARG A 91 19.49 -6.58 -29.51
CA ARG A 91 19.10 -7.07 -30.83
C ARG A 91 20.32 -7.50 -31.65
N SER A 92 20.05 -8.03 -32.84
CA SER A 92 21.10 -8.41 -33.79
C SER A 92 21.93 -7.22 -34.28
N GLU A 93 21.37 -6.01 -34.29
CA GLU A 93 22.10 -4.80 -34.70
C GLU A 93 23.21 -4.41 -33.72
N ASP A 94 23.16 -4.91 -32.48
CA ASP A 94 24.13 -4.59 -31.43
C ASP A 94 25.38 -5.50 -31.48
N ILE A 95 25.34 -6.57 -32.28
CA ILE A 95 26.44 -7.53 -32.38
C ILE A 95 27.67 -6.84 -32.98
N GLY A 96 28.80 -6.92 -32.28
CA GLY A 96 30.06 -6.28 -32.67
C GLY A 96 30.20 -4.83 -32.22
N ARG A 97 29.14 -4.21 -31.68
CA ARG A 97 29.17 -2.85 -31.15
C ARG A 97 29.56 -2.80 -29.68
N LEU A 98 30.05 -1.63 -29.26
CA LEU A 98 30.28 -1.32 -27.85
C LEU A 98 28.95 -0.95 -27.21
N ILE A 99 28.52 -1.76 -26.24
CA ILE A 99 27.26 -1.55 -25.51
C ILE A 99 27.53 -1.40 -24.03
N CYS A 100 26.60 -0.74 -23.34
CA CYS A 100 26.61 -0.63 -21.89
C CYS A 100 25.35 -1.27 -21.33
N VAL A 101 25.49 -2.15 -20.35
CA VAL A 101 24.39 -2.92 -19.76
C VAL A 101 24.48 -2.85 -18.25
N GLU A 102 23.36 -2.59 -17.61
CA GLU A 102 23.24 -2.53 -16.15
C GLU A 102 22.49 -3.76 -15.62
N GLY A 103 22.92 -4.25 -14.46
CA GLY A 103 22.21 -5.32 -13.75
C GLY A 103 22.94 -5.87 -12.53
N LEU A 104 22.30 -6.87 -11.91
CA LEU A 104 22.75 -7.55 -10.70
C LEU A 104 23.60 -8.78 -11.03
N VAL A 105 24.71 -8.95 -10.30
CA VAL A 105 25.61 -10.09 -10.49
C VAL A 105 25.02 -11.34 -9.82
N LEU A 106 24.59 -12.30 -10.63
CA LEU A 106 24.06 -13.57 -10.14
C LEU A 106 25.15 -14.59 -9.80
N LYS A 107 26.15 -14.68 -10.68
CA LYS A 107 27.18 -15.71 -10.58
C LYS A 107 28.52 -15.15 -11.01
N VAL A 108 29.54 -15.48 -10.23
CA VAL A 108 30.93 -15.18 -10.51
C VAL A 108 31.68 -16.51 -10.53
N THR A 109 32.40 -16.83 -11.60
CA THR A 109 33.28 -18.01 -11.64
C THR A 109 34.60 -17.70 -10.94
N GLU A 110 35.35 -18.74 -10.58
CA GLU A 110 36.76 -18.60 -10.22
C GLU A 110 37.56 -17.98 -11.38
N VAL A 111 38.62 -17.26 -11.03
CA VAL A 111 39.59 -16.73 -12.00
C VAL A 111 40.40 -17.90 -12.56
N ARG A 112 40.48 -18.01 -13.89
CA ARG A 112 41.18 -19.09 -14.59
C ARG A 112 42.13 -18.52 -15.65
N PRO A 113 43.28 -19.15 -15.90
CA PRO A 113 44.19 -18.72 -16.95
C PRO A 113 43.61 -19.02 -18.35
N LYS A 114 43.53 -17.99 -19.20
CA LYS A 114 43.18 -18.06 -20.62
C LYS A 114 44.43 -17.87 -21.47
N MET A 115 44.65 -18.77 -22.43
CA MET A 115 45.78 -18.67 -23.35
C MET A 115 45.48 -17.67 -24.47
N VAL A 116 46.29 -16.62 -24.61
CA VAL A 116 46.15 -15.59 -25.67
C VAL A 116 47.08 -15.87 -26.84
N SER A 117 48.28 -16.39 -26.54
CA SER A 117 49.27 -16.79 -27.54
C SER A 117 49.79 -18.17 -27.20
N ALA A 118 49.64 -19.11 -28.14
CA ALA A 118 50.18 -20.45 -28.01
C ALA A 118 51.53 -20.56 -28.74
N ALA A 119 52.51 -21.15 -28.06
CA ALA A 119 53.75 -21.55 -28.68
C ALA A 119 53.65 -23.02 -29.14
N PHE A 120 53.82 -23.28 -30.42
CA PHE A 120 53.80 -24.63 -30.99
C PHE A 120 55.18 -25.02 -31.48
N GLU A 121 55.64 -26.22 -31.12
CA GLU A 121 56.82 -26.85 -31.67
C GLU A 121 56.44 -27.70 -32.89
N CYS A 122 57.08 -27.44 -34.02
CA CYS A 122 56.84 -28.20 -35.24
C CYS A 122 57.51 -29.59 -35.18
N PRO A 123 56.80 -30.69 -35.46
CA PRO A 123 57.40 -32.02 -35.47
C PRO A 123 58.38 -32.26 -36.64
N LEU A 124 58.38 -31.40 -37.66
CA LEU A 124 59.23 -31.55 -38.85
C LEU A 124 60.52 -30.72 -38.81
N CYS A 125 60.48 -29.52 -38.21
CA CYS A 125 61.64 -28.63 -38.15
C CYS A 125 62.08 -28.29 -36.72
N HIS A 126 61.38 -28.77 -35.70
CA HIS A 126 61.63 -28.54 -34.27
C HIS A 126 61.68 -27.06 -33.83
N ASN A 127 61.37 -26.13 -34.73
CA ASN A 127 61.27 -24.72 -34.39
C ASN A 127 59.96 -24.45 -33.67
N VAL A 128 60.03 -23.57 -32.68
CA VAL A 128 58.88 -23.05 -31.94
C VAL A 128 58.39 -21.79 -32.62
N PHE A 129 57.11 -21.75 -32.98
CA PHE A 129 56.44 -20.56 -33.53
C PHE A 129 55.23 -20.20 -32.69
N PHE A 130 54.83 -18.92 -32.74
CA PHE A 130 53.76 -18.38 -31.92
C PHE A 130 52.52 -18.15 -32.78
N VAL A 131 51.38 -18.61 -32.29
CA VAL A 131 50.06 -18.28 -32.87
C VAL A 131 49.43 -17.22 -31.96
N PRO A 132 49.36 -15.94 -32.38
CA PRO A 132 48.73 -14.88 -31.59
C PRO A 132 47.20 -14.92 -31.70
N ARG A 133 46.51 -14.32 -30.71
CA ARG A 133 45.06 -14.05 -30.68
C ARG A 133 44.19 -15.30 -30.89
N ILE A 134 44.36 -16.29 -30.03
CA ILE A 134 43.59 -17.54 -30.08
C ILE A 134 42.22 -17.32 -29.42
N THR A 135 41.17 -17.16 -30.22
CA THR A 135 39.78 -17.10 -29.74
C THR A 135 39.21 -18.49 -29.44
N ARG A 136 39.64 -19.49 -30.22
CA ARG A 136 39.37 -20.91 -29.99
C ARG A 136 40.66 -21.69 -30.13
N PHE A 137 40.96 -22.54 -29.15
CA PHE A 137 42.10 -23.42 -29.23
C PHE A 137 41.94 -24.38 -30.41
N LYS A 138 42.69 -24.11 -31.49
CA LYS A 138 42.81 -24.97 -32.66
C LYS A 138 44.28 -25.15 -32.97
N GLU A 139 44.69 -26.40 -33.13
CA GLU A 139 46.04 -26.72 -33.58
C GLU A 139 46.26 -26.16 -34.99
N PRO A 140 47.41 -25.51 -35.28
CA PRO A 140 47.71 -25.01 -36.60
C PRO A 140 47.84 -26.15 -37.61
N GLU A 141 47.45 -25.92 -38.86
CA GLU A 141 47.54 -26.93 -39.93
C GLU A 141 48.90 -26.88 -40.67
N LYS A 142 49.63 -25.78 -40.52
CA LYS A 142 50.92 -25.52 -41.14
C LYS A 142 51.88 -24.85 -40.16
N CYS A 143 53.16 -25.15 -40.29
CA CYS A 143 54.21 -24.48 -39.54
C CYS A 143 54.52 -23.13 -40.19
N ASP A 144 54.54 -22.05 -39.42
CA ASP A 144 54.81 -20.70 -39.94
C ASP A 144 56.26 -20.50 -40.39
N ILE A 145 57.20 -21.29 -39.83
CA ILE A 145 58.64 -21.14 -40.11
C ILE A 145 59.08 -21.94 -41.33
N CYS A 146 58.56 -23.16 -41.51
CA CYS A 146 58.96 -24.01 -42.64
C CYS A 146 57.87 -24.18 -43.71
N ASP A 147 56.73 -23.51 -43.55
CA ASP A 147 55.53 -23.51 -44.41
C ASP A 147 55.03 -24.91 -44.85
N ARG A 148 55.41 -25.95 -44.10
CA ARG A 148 54.98 -27.34 -44.34
C ARG A 148 53.77 -27.68 -43.50
N LYS A 149 52.83 -28.40 -44.11
CA LYS A 149 51.71 -29.03 -43.41
C LYS A 149 52.23 -30.16 -42.54
N ALA A 150 51.86 -30.14 -41.27
CA ALA A 150 52.17 -31.19 -40.31
C ALA A 150 50.95 -31.45 -39.42
N ARG A 151 50.90 -32.62 -38.78
CA ARG A 151 49.91 -32.96 -37.75
C ARG A 151 50.66 -33.33 -36.49
N GLY A 152 50.12 -32.99 -35.31
CA GLY A 152 50.76 -33.26 -34.04
C GLY A 152 51.79 -32.20 -33.65
N PHE A 153 51.46 -30.93 -33.83
CA PHE A 153 52.20 -29.82 -33.24
C PHE A 153 52.15 -29.93 -31.72
N ARG A 154 53.33 -29.91 -31.09
CA ARG A 154 53.41 -29.98 -29.63
C ARG A 154 53.23 -28.58 -29.04
N LEU A 155 52.22 -28.41 -28.20
CA LEU A 155 52.02 -27.18 -27.45
C LEU A 155 53.11 -27.04 -26.37
N VAL A 156 53.87 -25.95 -26.42
CA VAL A 156 54.90 -25.60 -25.44
C VAL A 156 54.29 -24.62 -24.44
N VAL A 157 53.74 -25.15 -23.35
CA VAL A 157 53.03 -24.38 -22.32
C VAL A 157 53.92 -23.29 -21.71
N GLU A 158 55.19 -23.62 -21.42
CA GLU A 158 56.16 -22.69 -20.80
C GLU A 158 56.44 -21.43 -21.62
N LYS A 159 56.31 -21.50 -22.94
CA LYS A 159 56.50 -20.36 -23.86
C LYS A 159 55.19 -19.69 -24.24
N SER A 160 54.04 -20.26 -23.87
CA SER A 160 52.73 -19.71 -24.18
C SER A 160 52.39 -18.56 -23.23
N LYS A 161 51.70 -17.53 -23.73
CA LYS A 161 51.25 -16.40 -22.92
C LYS A 161 49.82 -16.63 -22.42
N PHE A 162 49.64 -16.49 -21.11
CA PHE A 162 48.35 -16.61 -20.42
C PHE A 162 47.96 -15.28 -19.79
N ILE A 163 46.66 -15.00 -19.79
CA ILE A 163 46.04 -13.90 -19.04
C ILE A 163 45.00 -14.47 -18.08
N ASN A 164 44.68 -13.73 -17.03
CA ASN A 164 43.57 -14.08 -16.15
C ASN A 164 42.24 -13.82 -16.87
N ALA A 165 41.32 -14.78 -16.78
CA ALA A 165 39.97 -14.64 -17.29
C ALA A 165 38.96 -15.10 -16.25
N GLN A 166 37.83 -14.41 -16.19
CA GLN A 166 36.73 -14.71 -15.29
C GLN A 166 35.41 -14.53 -16.02
N LYS A 167 34.43 -15.38 -15.74
CA LYS A 167 33.09 -15.26 -16.31
C LYS A 167 32.12 -14.84 -15.21
N ILE A 168 31.33 -13.82 -15.48
CA ILE A 168 30.23 -13.41 -14.62
C ILE A 168 28.91 -13.54 -15.37
N ARG A 169 27.81 -13.69 -14.63
CA ARG A 169 26.45 -13.65 -15.16
C ARG A 169 25.70 -12.54 -14.48
N ILE A 170 25.16 -11.63 -15.30
CA ILE A 170 24.39 -10.46 -14.86
C ILE A 170 22.92 -10.70 -15.18
N GLN A 171 22.04 -10.18 -14.32
CA GLN A 171 20.59 -10.25 -14.43
C GLN A 171 19.98 -8.86 -14.40
N GLU A 172 18.88 -8.66 -15.13
CA GLU A 172 18.09 -7.43 -15.03
C GLU A 172 17.57 -7.19 -13.60
N SER A 173 17.54 -5.94 -13.19
CA SER A 173 17.00 -5.52 -11.90
C SER A 173 15.51 -5.91 -11.79
N PRO A 174 15.08 -6.68 -10.76
CA PRO A 174 13.69 -7.12 -10.62
C PRO A 174 12.69 -5.96 -10.48
N GLU A 175 13.15 -4.82 -9.99
CA GLU A 175 12.34 -3.60 -9.75
C GLU A 175 11.86 -2.94 -11.04
N GLU A 176 12.62 -3.06 -12.12
CA GLU A 176 12.29 -2.51 -13.43
C GLU A 176 11.26 -3.38 -14.19
N LEU A 177 10.98 -4.59 -13.69
CA LEU A 177 10.11 -5.54 -14.36
C LEU A 177 8.65 -5.27 -14.05
N ARG A 178 7.80 -5.42 -15.09
CA ARG A 178 6.35 -5.42 -14.89
C ARG A 178 5.92 -6.73 -14.26
N GLY A 179 4.91 -6.67 -13.38
CA GLY A 179 4.43 -7.83 -12.65
C GLY A 179 4.08 -9.01 -13.56
N GLY A 180 4.82 -10.12 -13.41
CA GLY A 180 4.63 -11.36 -14.18
C GLY A 180 5.73 -11.66 -15.21
N GLU A 181 6.66 -10.75 -15.45
CA GLU A 181 7.78 -10.97 -16.36
C GLU A 181 8.97 -11.65 -15.67
N LEU A 182 9.69 -12.52 -16.38
CA LEU A 182 10.89 -13.16 -15.88
C LEU A 182 12.13 -12.30 -16.21
N PRO A 183 13.03 -12.04 -15.24
CA PRO A 183 14.29 -11.34 -15.49
C PRO A 183 15.16 -12.11 -16.47
N GLN A 184 15.73 -11.41 -17.45
CA GLN A 184 16.71 -12.01 -18.38
C GLN A 184 18.12 -11.93 -17.82
N THR A 185 19.01 -12.80 -18.32
CA THR A 185 20.41 -12.86 -17.89
C THR A 185 21.34 -12.87 -19.09
N ILE A 186 22.48 -12.22 -18.96
CA ILE A 186 23.56 -12.26 -19.95
C ILE A 186 24.89 -12.64 -19.29
N ASP A 187 25.72 -13.37 -20.04
CA ASP A 187 27.06 -13.72 -19.60
C ASP A 187 28.05 -12.62 -20.04
N VAL A 188 28.96 -12.24 -19.13
CA VAL A 188 30.05 -11.32 -19.42
C VAL A 188 31.38 -12.02 -19.12
N ASN A 189 32.32 -11.94 -20.06
CA ASN A 189 33.68 -12.42 -19.89
C ASN A 189 34.57 -11.22 -19.53
N LEU A 190 35.30 -11.34 -18.43
CA LEU A 190 36.24 -10.35 -17.92
C LEU A 190 37.66 -10.88 -18.08
N GLU A 191 38.57 -9.98 -18.40
CA GLU A 191 39.97 -10.29 -18.67
C GLU A 191 40.90 -9.37 -17.89
N GLU A 192 42.10 -9.91 -17.59
CA GLU A 192 43.19 -9.19 -16.92
C GLU A 192 42.79 -8.61 -15.56
N ASP A 193 42.95 -7.30 -15.37
CA ASP A 193 42.71 -6.56 -14.12
C ASP A 193 41.23 -6.42 -13.76
N LEU A 194 40.28 -6.69 -14.66
CA LEU A 194 38.86 -6.76 -14.31
C LEU A 194 38.50 -8.00 -13.49
N THR A 195 39.38 -9.00 -13.44
CA THR A 195 39.13 -10.26 -12.74
C THR A 195 39.29 -10.10 -11.23
N GLY A 196 38.42 -10.75 -10.45
CA GLY A 196 38.48 -10.73 -8.98
C GLY A 196 37.93 -9.45 -8.33
N LEU A 197 37.42 -8.49 -9.10
CA LEU A 197 36.88 -7.22 -8.57
C LEU A 197 35.42 -7.29 -8.11
N ILE A 198 34.65 -8.26 -8.61
CA ILE A 198 33.20 -8.32 -8.44
C ILE A 198 32.79 -9.45 -7.51
N SER A 199 31.86 -9.14 -6.61
CA SER A 199 31.19 -10.12 -5.75
C SER A 199 29.78 -10.43 -6.27
N PRO A 200 29.26 -11.66 -6.07
CA PRO A 200 27.85 -11.95 -6.29
C PRO A 200 26.92 -11.02 -5.47
N GLY A 201 25.83 -10.56 -6.08
CA GLY A 201 24.84 -9.64 -5.48
C GLY A 201 25.12 -8.15 -5.74
N GLU A 202 26.30 -7.78 -6.23
CA GLU A 202 26.60 -6.38 -6.57
C GLU A 202 25.78 -5.92 -7.79
N ARG A 203 25.29 -4.67 -7.77
CA ARG A 203 24.75 -4.00 -8.95
C ARG A 203 25.90 -3.34 -9.71
N ILE A 204 26.00 -3.64 -10.99
CA ILE A 204 27.09 -3.16 -11.82
C ILE A 204 26.57 -2.67 -13.17
N LYS A 205 27.27 -1.66 -13.70
CA LYS A 205 27.16 -1.18 -15.06
C LYS A 205 28.39 -1.65 -15.81
N VAL A 206 28.18 -2.51 -16.81
CA VAL A 206 29.26 -3.12 -17.60
C VAL A 206 29.23 -2.56 -19.00
N THR A 207 30.39 -2.03 -19.40
CA THR A 207 30.63 -1.62 -20.79
C THR A 207 31.45 -2.69 -21.48
N GLY A 208 31.00 -3.14 -22.65
CA GLY A 208 31.69 -4.20 -23.38
C GLY A 208 31.18 -4.43 -24.79
N ILE A 209 31.89 -5.27 -25.53
CA ILE A 209 31.58 -5.58 -26.92
C ILE A 209 30.62 -6.78 -26.95
N LEU A 210 29.49 -6.66 -27.62
CA LEU A 210 28.57 -7.79 -27.77
C LEU A 210 29.09 -8.78 -28.79
N ARG A 211 29.38 -10.01 -28.36
CA ARG A 211 29.87 -11.10 -29.21
C ARG A 211 28.81 -12.18 -29.35
N SER A 212 28.85 -12.86 -30.49
CA SER A 212 28.04 -14.06 -30.74
C SER A 212 28.92 -15.29 -30.95
N TYR A 213 28.40 -16.46 -30.59
CA TYR A 213 29.05 -17.74 -30.87
C TYR A 213 28.02 -18.77 -31.33
N GLN A 214 28.46 -19.61 -32.26
CA GLN A 214 27.62 -20.68 -32.77
C GLN A 214 27.42 -21.76 -31.70
N MET A 215 26.16 -22.08 -31.40
CA MET A 215 25.80 -23.22 -30.56
C MET A 215 25.88 -24.52 -31.39
N GLN A 216 26.32 -25.61 -30.77
CA GLN A 216 26.45 -26.89 -31.48
C GLN A 216 25.09 -27.34 -32.05
N ASN A 217 25.06 -27.69 -33.33
CA ASN A 217 23.89 -28.22 -34.05
C ASN A 217 22.62 -27.35 -33.98
N SER A 218 22.76 -26.03 -33.92
CA SER A 218 21.63 -25.10 -33.91
C SER A 218 21.86 -23.92 -34.87
N PRO A 219 20.83 -23.44 -35.59
CA PRO A 219 20.90 -22.18 -36.32
C PRO A 219 20.92 -20.97 -35.39
N PHE A 220 20.61 -21.15 -34.10
CA PHE A 220 20.63 -20.10 -33.09
C PHE A 220 22.05 -19.87 -32.58
N PHE A 221 22.43 -18.59 -32.50
CA PHE A 221 23.70 -18.15 -31.93
C PHE A 221 23.47 -17.76 -30.46
N GLY A 222 24.41 -18.13 -29.60
CA GLY A 222 24.49 -17.58 -28.25
C GLY A 222 25.17 -16.21 -28.28
N ILE A 223 24.82 -15.34 -27.34
CA ILE A 223 25.46 -14.02 -27.16
C ILE A 223 26.14 -13.93 -25.80
N PHE A 224 27.21 -13.14 -25.72
CA PHE A 224 27.88 -12.77 -24.48
C PHE A 224 28.57 -11.41 -24.66
N ILE A 225 28.87 -10.74 -23.56
CA ILE A 225 29.59 -9.47 -23.59
C ILE A 225 31.06 -9.74 -23.26
N GLU A 226 31.97 -9.19 -24.05
CA GLU A 226 33.40 -9.09 -23.74
C GLU A 226 33.63 -7.78 -23.00
N GLY A 227 33.91 -7.85 -21.69
CA GLY A 227 33.95 -6.69 -20.80
C GLY A 227 35.17 -5.79 -21.04
N VAL A 228 34.91 -4.52 -21.31
CA VAL A 228 35.92 -3.47 -21.50
C VAL A 228 36.11 -2.68 -20.20
N SER A 229 35.02 -2.37 -19.50
CA SER A 229 35.08 -1.73 -18.18
C SER A 229 33.86 -2.11 -17.34
N ILE A 230 34.02 -1.92 -16.03
CA ILE A 230 33.00 -2.22 -15.03
C ILE A 230 32.95 -1.03 -14.09
N GLU A 231 31.76 -0.49 -13.94
CA GLU A 231 31.41 0.55 -12.98
C GLU A 231 30.48 -0.10 -11.95
N LYS A 232 30.80 0.00 -10.66
CA LYS A 232 29.90 -0.49 -9.62
C LYS A 232 28.80 0.56 -9.44
N SER A 233 27.57 0.23 -9.82
CA SER A 233 26.40 1.06 -9.52
C SER A 233 26.12 0.87 -8.03
N GLY A 234 26.62 1.78 -7.19
CA GLY A 234 26.21 1.87 -5.80
C GLY A 234 24.77 2.39 -5.77
N GLU A 235 23.79 1.52 -5.57
CA GLU A 235 22.42 1.99 -5.39
C GLU A 235 22.03 2.09 -3.90
N GLU A 236 21.81 3.33 -3.44
CA GLU A 236 20.44 3.90 -3.30
C GLU A 236 20.03 4.57 -1.97
N PHE A 237 20.92 4.91 -1.03
CA PHE A 237 20.54 5.80 0.10
C PHE A 237 21.60 6.79 0.61
N GLU A 238 22.87 6.69 0.18
CA GLU A 238 23.94 7.52 0.76
C GLU A 238 24.17 8.86 0.03
N GLU A 239 23.59 9.08 -1.15
CA GLU A 239 23.68 10.36 -1.90
C GLU A 239 22.38 11.17 -1.86
N ILE A 240 21.66 11.20 -0.74
CA ILE A 240 20.92 12.42 -0.44
C ILE A 240 21.98 13.41 0.05
N GLU A 241 22.44 14.30 -0.83
CA GLU A 241 23.21 15.46 -0.39
C GLU A 241 22.31 16.29 0.54
N ILE A 242 22.50 16.12 1.85
CA ILE A 242 21.77 16.89 2.85
C ILE A 242 22.25 18.33 2.72
N THR A 243 21.40 19.20 2.18
CA THR A 243 21.70 20.63 2.11
C THR A 243 21.75 21.22 3.53
N GLU A 244 22.44 22.34 3.72
CA GLU A 244 22.44 23.04 5.03
C GLU A 244 21.02 23.37 5.52
N GLU A 245 20.09 23.61 4.57
CA GLU A 245 18.67 23.83 4.86
C GLU A 245 17.95 22.56 5.32
N ASP A 246 18.28 21.39 4.78
CA ASP A 246 17.77 20.10 5.25
C ASP A 246 18.29 19.79 6.65
N GLU A 247 19.58 20.03 6.92
CA GLU A 247 20.18 19.81 8.23
C GLU A 247 19.49 20.68 9.31
N ARG A 248 19.22 21.95 8.99
CA ARG A 248 18.47 22.84 9.89
C ARG A 248 17.08 22.29 10.19
N ARG A 249 16.33 21.87 9.16
CA ARG A 249 14.99 21.29 9.32
C ARG A 249 14.99 20.01 10.14
N ILE A 250 16.00 19.15 9.97
CA ILE A 250 16.15 17.91 10.75
C ILE A 250 16.39 18.25 12.23
N LYS A 251 17.28 19.22 12.53
CA LYS A 251 17.55 19.66 13.91
C LYS A 251 16.33 20.31 14.56
N GLU A 252 15.61 21.16 13.83
CA GLU A 252 14.36 21.75 14.30
C GLU A 252 13.32 20.67 14.61
N PHE A 253 13.12 19.71 13.71
CA PHE A 253 12.19 18.60 13.92
C PHE A 253 12.58 17.74 15.12
N ALA A 254 13.88 17.41 15.28
CA ALA A 254 14.37 16.62 16.40
C ALA A 254 14.20 17.32 17.76
N SER A 255 14.14 18.65 17.78
CA SER A 255 13.91 19.43 19.00
C SER A 255 12.44 19.42 19.49
N LEU A 256 11.51 18.96 18.66
CA LEU A 256 10.10 18.91 19.02
C LEU A 256 9.83 17.80 20.05
N PRO A 257 9.04 18.07 21.12
CA PRO A 257 8.74 17.09 22.15
C PRO A 257 7.90 15.90 21.65
N ASP A 258 7.18 16.06 20.53
CA ASP A 258 6.33 15.03 19.90
C ASP A 258 6.95 14.41 18.65
N ALA A 259 8.25 14.64 18.37
CA ALA A 259 8.93 14.16 17.17
C ALA A 259 8.79 12.64 16.97
N TYR A 260 8.97 11.86 18.05
CA TYR A 260 8.84 10.40 18.02
C TYR A 260 7.43 9.94 17.65
N GLU A 261 6.39 10.57 18.22
CA GLU A 261 5.00 10.26 17.91
C GLU A 261 4.64 10.65 16.47
N ARG A 262 5.17 11.77 15.96
CA ARG A 262 4.98 12.17 14.56
C ARG A 262 5.61 11.17 13.59
N LEU A 263 6.82 10.71 13.88
CA LEU A 263 7.50 9.67 13.11
C LEU A 263 6.72 8.35 13.14
N LYS A 264 6.24 7.92 14.31
CA LYS A 264 5.43 6.70 14.41
C LYS A 264 4.12 6.81 13.61
N ASN A 265 3.48 7.98 13.64
CA ASN A 265 2.24 8.23 12.90
C ASN A 265 2.45 8.42 11.39
N SER A 266 3.67 8.76 10.94
CA SER A 266 4.01 8.82 9.52
C SER A 266 4.19 7.43 8.89
N ILE A 267 4.46 6.40 9.69
CA ILE A 267 4.49 5.00 9.24
C ILE A 267 3.06 4.50 8.96
N ALA A 268 2.78 4.19 7.68
CA ALA A 268 1.49 3.68 7.19
C ALA A 268 0.28 4.50 7.72
N PRO A 269 0.13 5.77 7.32
CA PRO A 269 -0.82 6.70 7.92
C PRO A 269 -2.29 6.31 7.68
N PHE A 270 -2.56 5.51 6.64
CA PHE A 270 -3.90 5.03 6.29
C PHE A 270 -4.36 3.82 7.11
N ILE A 271 -3.46 3.19 7.89
CA ILE A 271 -3.79 2.06 8.76
C ILE A 271 -4.11 2.60 10.15
N TYR A 272 -5.35 2.40 10.60
CA TYR A 272 -5.78 2.81 11.94
C TYR A 272 -5.36 1.79 13.01
N GLY A 273 -4.73 2.27 14.09
CA GLY A 273 -4.23 1.45 15.18
C GLY A 273 -2.88 0.80 14.88
N TYR A 274 -2.64 -0.38 15.48
CA TYR A 274 -1.36 -1.10 15.39
C TYR A 274 -0.14 -0.27 15.83
N GLU A 275 -0.33 0.62 16.81
CA GLU A 275 0.71 1.53 17.30
C GLU A 275 2.04 0.82 17.60
N ARG A 276 1.97 -0.35 18.24
CA ARG A 276 3.16 -1.14 18.59
C ARG A 276 3.85 -1.77 17.39
N ILE A 277 3.11 -2.09 16.32
CA ILE A 277 3.69 -2.61 15.07
C ILE A 277 4.34 -1.46 14.31
N LYS A 278 3.66 -0.32 14.21
CA LYS A 278 4.22 0.89 13.58
C LYS A 278 5.49 1.35 14.27
N GLU A 279 5.49 1.33 15.60
CA GLU A 279 6.66 1.61 16.41
C GLU A 279 7.80 0.61 16.14
N ALA A 280 7.50 -0.69 16.10
CA ALA A 280 8.52 -1.69 15.79
C ALA A 280 9.12 -1.49 14.39
N LEU A 281 8.28 -1.21 13.39
CA LEU A 281 8.72 -0.89 12.02
C LEU A 281 9.58 0.38 11.98
N LEU A 282 9.18 1.44 12.72
CA LEU A 282 9.98 2.65 12.84
C LEU A 282 11.37 2.33 13.39
N LEU A 283 11.46 1.58 14.49
CA LEU A 283 12.74 1.18 15.09
C LEU A 283 13.58 0.31 14.15
N GLN A 284 12.95 -0.56 13.36
CA GLN A 284 13.64 -1.36 12.35
C GLN A 284 14.26 -0.51 11.24
N LEU A 285 13.59 0.58 10.81
CA LEU A 285 14.12 1.48 9.79
C LEU A 285 15.32 2.29 10.28
N PHE A 286 15.32 2.71 11.55
CA PHE A 286 16.47 3.41 12.15
C PHE A 286 17.62 2.48 12.50
N GLY A 287 17.33 1.19 12.74
CA GLY A 287 18.32 0.20 13.13
C GLY A 287 18.96 0.46 14.50
N GLY A 288 19.90 -0.39 14.86
CA GLY A 288 20.73 -0.25 16.06
C GLY A 288 22.22 -0.14 15.70
N VAL A 289 23.04 0.20 16.68
CA VAL A 289 24.49 0.30 16.48
C VAL A 289 25.14 -1.08 16.68
N PRO A 290 25.85 -1.64 15.67
CA PRO A 290 26.59 -2.87 15.84
C PRO A 290 27.74 -2.66 16.83
N LYS A 291 28.01 -3.65 17.69
CA LYS A 291 29.08 -3.57 18.69
C LYS A 291 30.02 -4.75 18.58
N GLU A 292 31.31 -4.49 18.63
CA GLU A 292 32.33 -5.53 18.74
C GLU A 292 32.71 -5.69 20.21
N LEU A 293 32.68 -6.93 20.68
CA LEU A 293 33.12 -7.28 22.02
C LEU A 293 34.63 -7.54 22.04
N PRO A 294 35.30 -7.43 23.21
CA PRO A 294 36.74 -7.67 23.33
C PRO A 294 37.20 -9.08 22.94
N ASP A 295 36.27 -10.03 22.85
CA ASP A 295 36.51 -11.42 22.43
C ASP A 295 36.41 -11.62 20.90
N GLY A 296 36.20 -10.55 20.13
CA GLY A 296 36.06 -10.56 18.67
C GLY A 296 34.66 -10.93 18.17
N THR A 297 33.69 -11.17 19.07
CA THR A 297 32.30 -11.41 18.67
C THR A 297 31.58 -10.09 18.35
N LYS A 298 30.74 -10.10 17.31
CA LYS A 298 29.95 -8.94 16.89
C LYS A 298 28.49 -9.10 17.31
N ILE A 299 27.97 -8.09 18.01
CA ILE A 299 26.55 -7.94 18.31
C ILE A 299 25.91 -7.19 17.16
N ARG A 300 24.90 -7.79 16.54
CA ARG A 300 24.15 -7.18 15.43
C ARG A 300 23.42 -5.91 15.90
N GLY A 301 23.45 -4.88 15.06
CA GLY A 301 22.63 -3.67 15.21
C GLY A 301 21.24 -3.81 14.58
N ASP A 302 21.12 -4.63 13.53
CA ASP A 302 19.90 -4.74 12.75
C ASP A 302 18.78 -5.48 13.48
N ILE A 303 17.59 -4.91 13.41
CA ILE A 303 16.37 -5.46 14.00
C ILE A 303 15.60 -6.20 12.91
N HIS A 304 15.56 -7.53 12.99
CA HIS A 304 14.68 -8.33 12.13
C HIS A 304 13.32 -8.52 12.79
N ILE A 305 12.26 -8.12 12.08
CA ILE A 305 10.88 -8.27 12.51
C ILE A 305 10.18 -9.28 11.61
N LEU A 306 9.52 -10.26 12.22
CA LEU A 306 8.58 -11.15 11.56
C LEU A 306 7.16 -10.76 11.99
N LEU A 307 6.38 -10.21 11.05
CA LEU A 307 4.96 -9.93 11.27
C LEU A 307 4.14 -11.13 10.81
N VAL A 308 3.77 -12.00 11.75
CA VAL A 308 2.84 -13.11 11.49
C VAL A 308 1.42 -12.63 11.76
N GLY A 309 0.56 -12.67 10.75
CA GLY A 309 -0.85 -12.32 10.87
C GLY A 309 -1.70 -13.01 9.82
N ASP A 310 -3.01 -13.13 10.09
CA ASP A 310 -3.99 -13.53 9.09
C ASP A 310 -3.95 -12.54 7.90
N PRO A 311 -4.00 -12.98 6.63
CA PRO A 311 -3.94 -12.08 5.48
C PRO A 311 -5.10 -11.08 5.48
N GLY A 312 -4.75 -9.80 5.59
CA GLY A 312 -5.69 -8.70 5.75
C GLY A 312 -6.37 -8.73 7.11
N VAL A 313 -6.61 -7.56 7.71
CA VAL A 313 -7.37 -7.39 8.96
C VAL A 313 -8.88 -7.63 8.70
N ALA A 314 -9.19 -8.73 8.03
CA ALA A 314 -10.41 -8.97 7.29
C ALA A 314 -11.61 -9.08 8.23
N LYS A 315 -12.68 -8.40 7.86
CA LYS A 315 -13.99 -8.55 8.50
C LYS A 315 -14.56 -9.91 8.10
N CYS A 316 -14.34 -10.94 8.90
CA CYS A 316 -14.90 -12.27 8.64
C CYS A 316 -16.35 -12.36 9.15
N VAL A 317 -17.31 -12.48 8.25
CA VAL A 317 -18.75 -12.59 8.55
C VAL A 317 -19.31 -13.88 7.96
N SER A 318 -20.49 -14.29 8.40
CA SER A 318 -21.21 -15.42 7.79
C SER A 318 -21.56 -15.12 6.32
N GLY A 319 -21.61 -16.15 5.46
CA GLY A 319 -21.82 -15.98 4.02
C GLY A 319 -23.18 -15.38 3.64
N ASP A 320 -24.19 -15.55 4.48
CA ASP A 320 -25.53 -14.98 4.36
C ASP A 320 -25.63 -13.53 4.88
N THR A 321 -24.55 -12.97 5.42
CA THR A 321 -24.53 -11.57 5.86
C THR A 321 -24.70 -10.63 4.67
N GLU A 322 -25.70 -9.75 4.76
CA GLU A 322 -25.90 -8.67 3.80
C GLU A 322 -24.97 -7.50 4.08
N ILE A 323 -24.22 -7.10 3.04
CA ILE A 323 -23.33 -5.95 3.07
C ILE A 323 -23.92 -4.83 2.21
N VAL A 324 -23.68 -3.59 2.63
CA VAL A 324 -24.04 -2.40 1.87
C VAL A 324 -22.77 -1.76 1.34
N LEU A 325 -22.66 -1.66 0.02
CA LEU A 325 -21.53 -1.03 -0.66
C LEU A 325 -21.67 0.50 -0.66
N ALA A 326 -20.60 1.21 -0.99
CA ALA A 326 -20.58 2.68 -0.97
C ALA A 326 -21.57 3.31 -1.98
N ASP A 327 -21.89 2.59 -3.07
CA ASP A 327 -22.92 2.95 -4.05
C ASP A 327 -24.36 2.78 -3.52
N GLY A 328 -24.50 2.23 -2.31
CA GLY A 328 -25.78 1.92 -1.68
C GLY A 328 -26.37 0.58 -2.07
N SER A 329 -25.75 -0.20 -2.96
CA SER A 329 -26.23 -1.54 -3.27
C SER A 329 -26.14 -2.47 -2.05
N VAL A 330 -27.06 -3.44 -1.98
CA VAL A 330 -27.11 -4.45 -0.92
C VAL A 330 -26.94 -5.83 -1.54
N HIS A 331 -25.93 -6.56 -1.07
CA HIS A 331 -25.60 -7.90 -1.55
C HIS A 331 -25.33 -8.83 -0.37
N GLU A 332 -25.69 -10.11 -0.50
CA GLU A 332 -25.14 -11.12 0.38
C GLU A 332 -23.66 -11.30 0.05
N ILE A 333 -22.80 -11.35 1.06
CA ILE A 333 -21.35 -11.40 0.83
C ILE A 333 -20.94 -12.64 0.01
N ARG A 334 -21.62 -13.78 0.19
CA ARG A 334 -21.37 -14.99 -0.62
C ARG A 334 -21.66 -14.78 -2.10
N ALA A 335 -22.62 -13.94 -2.45
CA ALA A 335 -23.00 -13.68 -3.84
C ALA A 335 -21.93 -12.87 -4.59
N LEU A 336 -21.07 -12.15 -3.87
CA LEU A 336 -19.94 -11.42 -4.45
C LEU A 336 -18.73 -12.33 -4.72
N SER A 337 -18.74 -13.55 -4.18
CA SER A 337 -17.64 -14.52 -4.26
C SER A 337 -17.84 -15.61 -5.33
N HIS A 338 -18.63 -15.37 -6.39
CA HIS A 338 -18.93 -16.41 -7.38
C HIS A 338 -17.85 -16.61 -8.46
N SER A 339 -16.94 -15.65 -8.64
CA SER A 339 -15.93 -15.66 -9.71
C SER A 339 -14.52 -15.71 -9.11
N ILE A 340 -14.13 -16.83 -8.50
CA ILE A 340 -12.88 -16.95 -7.73
C ILE A 340 -11.79 -17.67 -8.54
N SER A 341 -10.57 -17.15 -8.51
CA SER A 341 -9.42 -17.68 -9.27
C SER A 341 -8.17 -18.01 -8.44
N GLY A 342 -8.11 -17.67 -7.14
CA GLY A 342 -6.93 -17.91 -6.29
C GLY A 342 -7.17 -18.94 -5.17
N PHE A 343 -6.14 -19.76 -4.87
CA PHE A 343 -6.14 -20.78 -3.81
C PHE A 343 -5.12 -20.43 -2.71
N VAL A 344 -5.51 -20.60 -1.44
CA VAL A 344 -4.66 -20.47 -0.23
C VAL A 344 -5.06 -21.57 0.76
N ASP A 345 -4.16 -21.94 1.66
CA ASP A 345 -4.28 -23.08 2.58
C ASP A 345 -5.62 -23.22 3.34
N ASP A 346 -6.33 -22.12 3.63
CA ASP A 346 -7.61 -22.11 4.36
C ASP A 346 -8.81 -21.52 3.58
N GLY A 347 -8.69 -21.37 2.25
CA GLY A 347 -9.81 -20.95 1.41
C GLY A 347 -9.43 -20.46 0.02
N VAL A 348 -10.29 -19.62 -0.55
CA VAL A 348 -10.13 -19.10 -1.91
C VAL A 348 -10.39 -17.59 -1.91
N PHE A 349 -9.54 -16.83 -2.60
CA PHE A 349 -9.59 -15.37 -2.62
C PHE A 349 -9.64 -14.82 -4.05
N MET A 350 -10.15 -13.61 -4.18
CA MET A 350 -10.09 -12.83 -5.41
C MET A 350 -9.74 -11.38 -5.12
N ARG A 351 -8.99 -10.74 -6.02
CA ARG A 351 -8.85 -9.29 -6.01
C ARG A 351 -10.19 -8.66 -6.33
N THR A 352 -10.49 -7.56 -5.66
CA THR A 352 -11.71 -6.79 -5.86
C THR A 352 -11.36 -5.31 -5.91
N ASP A 353 -12.24 -4.51 -6.49
CA ASP A 353 -12.17 -3.06 -6.53
C ASP A 353 -13.45 -2.42 -5.97
N LEU A 354 -14.26 -3.21 -5.26
CA LEU A 354 -15.53 -2.78 -4.70
C LEU A 354 -15.33 -1.66 -3.68
N ASP A 355 -16.07 -0.58 -3.85
CA ASP A 355 -16.12 0.50 -2.87
C ASP A 355 -16.96 0.09 -1.66
N VAL A 356 -16.32 -0.02 -0.49
CA VAL A 356 -16.94 -0.38 0.78
C VAL A 356 -16.89 0.79 1.76
N PHE A 357 -17.79 0.78 2.74
CA PHE A 357 -17.70 1.73 3.85
C PHE A 357 -16.59 1.36 4.82
N SER A 358 -15.72 2.33 5.10
CA SER A 358 -14.68 2.27 6.11
C SER A 358 -14.83 3.42 7.11
N MET A 359 -14.01 3.40 8.15
CA MET A 359 -13.97 4.42 9.18
C MET A 359 -12.60 5.11 9.15
N SER A 360 -12.60 6.43 8.98
CA SER A 360 -11.40 7.26 9.06
C SER A 360 -10.91 7.40 10.50
N SER A 361 -9.68 7.89 10.67
CA SER A 361 -9.04 8.10 11.99
C SER A 361 -9.82 9.05 12.92
N ASP A 362 -10.64 9.93 12.37
CA ASP A 362 -11.56 10.83 13.09
C ASP A 362 -12.93 10.19 13.41
N GLY A 363 -13.10 8.88 13.15
CA GLY A 363 -14.32 8.14 13.45
C GLY A 363 -15.48 8.41 12.49
N LYS A 364 -15.25 9.12 11.38
CA LYS A 364 -16.25 9.32 10.32
C LYS A 364 -16.28 8.15 9.36
N ILE A 365 -17.43 7.97 8.70
CA ILE A 365 -17.59 6.95 7.67
C ILE A 365 -17.15 7.54 6.34
N THR A 366 -16.24 6.85 5.67
CA THR A 366 -15.72 7.17 4.34
C THR A 366 -15.86 5.95 3.42
N SER A 367 -15.75 6.16 2.11
CA SER A 367 -15.63 5.07 1.13
C SER A 367 -14.16 4.71 0.95
N SER A 368 -13.86 3.43 0.86
CA SER A 368 -12.53 2.90 0.51
C SER A 368 -12.69 1.72 -0.44
N LYS A 369 -11.73 1.54 -1.35
CA LYS A 369 -11.67 0.33 -2.18
C LYS A 369 -11.25 -0.86 -1.32
N GLY A 370 -11.98 -1.96 -1.42
CA GLY A 370 -11.54 -3.24 -0.87
C GLY A 370 -10.54 -3.88 -1.83
N ASP A 371 -9.44 -4.42 -1.32
CA ASP A 371 -8.39 -5.02 -2.17
C ASP A 371 -8.65 -6.51 -2.46
N LEU A 372 -9.21 -7.22 -1.48
CA LEU A 372 -9.36 -8.67 -1.49
C LEU A 372 -10.73 -9.09 -0.93
N LEU A 373 -11.41 -10.00 -1.62
CA LEU A 373 -12.56 -10.75 -1.14
C LEU A 373 -12.16 -12.20 -0.91
N TRP A 374 -12.34 -12.69 0.32
CA TRP A 374 -11.88 -14.02 0.74
C TRP A 374 -13.03 -14.87 1.26
N LYS A 375 -13.21 -16.06 0.67
CA LYS A 375 -14.06 -17.13 1.18
C LYS A 375 -13.21 -18.17 1.91
N ARG A 376 -13.28 -18.16 3.24
CA ARG A 376 -12.55 -19.09 4.14
C ARG A 376 -13.38 -20.33 4.46
N ILE A 377 -12.70 -21.39 4.90
CA ILE A 377 -13.36 -22.54 5.56
C ILE A 377 -13.95 -22.05 6.89
N ALA A 378 -15.23 -22.34 7.14
CA ALA A 378 -15.91 -21.88 8.34
C ALA A 378 -15.35 -22.58 9.60
N PRO A 379 -15.05 -21.85 10.68
CA PRO A 379 -14.61 -22.44 11.94
C PRO A 379 -15.74 -23.23 12.62
N GLN A 380 -15.40 -24.09 13.58
CA GLN A 380 -16.37 -24.93 14.29
C GLN A 380 -17.47 -24.13 15.02
N LYS A 381 -17.20 -22.89 15.42
CA LYS A 381 -18.14 -22.03 16.15
C LYS A 381 -18.09 -20.60 15.62
N LEU A 382 -19.27 -20.01 15.45
CA LEU A 382 -19.46 -18.59 15.17
C LEU A 382 -20.11 -17.91 16.38
N LEU A 383 -19.85 -16.61 16.54
CA LEU A 383 -20.44 -15.78 17.58
C LEU A 383 -21.52 -14.88 16.96
N ARG A 384 -22.71 -14.87 17.56
CA ARG A 384 -23.78 -13.94 17.19
C ARG A 384 -23.79 -12.75 18.14
N ILE A 385 -23.38 -11.59 17.64
CA ILE A 385 -23.35 -10.34 18.40
C ILE A 385 -24.66 -9.59 18.18
N ARG A 386 -25.37 -9.27 19.26
CA ARG A 386 -26.64 -8.52 19.25
C ARG A 386 -26.48 -7.19 19.99
N THR A 387 -26.78 -6.09 19.32
CA THR A 387 -26.78 -4.76 19.93
C THR A 387 -28.12 -4.44 20.60
N LYS A 388 -28.12 -3.45 21.51
CA LYS A 388 -29.35 -2.91 22.11
C LYS A 388 -30.28 -2.22 21.10
N SER A 389 -29.76 -1.79 19.95
CA SER A 389 -30.58 -1.28 18.85
C SER A 389 -31.27 -2.38 18.04
N GLY A 390 -31.02 -3.65 18.36
CA GLY A 390 -31.60 -4.79 17.65
C GLY A 390 -30.86 -5.15 16.35
N ARG A 391 -29.63 -4.65 16.16
CA ARG A 391 -28.75 -5.12 15.08
C ARG A 391 -28.09 -6.42 15.50
N GLU A 392 -27.92 -7.34 14.56
CA GLU A 392 -27.28 -8.63 14.77
C GLU A 392 -26.29 -8.90 13.66
N ILE A 393 -25.16 -9.53 14.00
CA ILE A 393 -24.17 -10.00 13.05
C ILE A 393 -23.58 -11.31 13.55
N GLU A 394 -23.31 -12.24 12.63
CA GLU A 394 -22.62 -13.50 12.90
C GLU A 394 -21.19 -13.44 12.37
N VAL A 395 -20.24 -13.72 13.25
CA VAL A 395 -18.82 -13.48 12.99
C VAL A 395 -17.94 -14.58 13.58
N THR A 396 -16.70 -14.67 13.10
CA THR A 396 -15.69 -15.54 13.71
C THR A 396 -15.25 -15.00 15.08
N PRO A 397 -14.73 -15.84 15.99
CA PRO A 397 -14.18 -15.38 17.27
C PRO A 397 -13.10 -14.29 17.15
N SER A 398 -12.32 -14.34 16.07
CA SER A 398 -11.25 -13.37 15.77
C SER A 398 -11.73 -12.04 15.18
N HIS A 399 -13.01 -11.90 14.80
CA HIS A 399 -13.50 -10.71 14.11
C HIS A 399 -13.33 -9.45 14.98
N PRO A 400 -12.67 -8.38 14.48
CA PRO A 400 -12.45 -7.17 15.26
C PRO A 400 -13.67 -6.24 15.28
N PHE A 401 -14.05 -5.77 16.46
CA PHE A 401 -15.02 -4.69 16.66
C PHE A 401 -14.33 -3.45 17.20
N PHE A 402 -14.75 -2.29 16.70
CA PHE A 402 -14.34 -1.01 17.29
C PHE A 402 -15.14 -0.77 18.58
N THR A 403 -14.42 -0.56 19.68
CA THR A 403 -14.95 -0.21 21.01
C THR A 403 -14.31 1.09 21.47
N SER A 404 -14.78 1.66 22.58
CA SER A 404 -14.21 2.88 23.16
C SER A 404 -13.64 2.59 24.55
N GLU A 405 -12.42 3.03 24.81
CA GLU A 405 -11.77 2.96 26.12
C GLU A 405 -11.09 4.30 26.44
N ARG A 406 -11.49 4.94 27.55
CA ARG A 406 -11.05 6.30 27.92
C ARG A 406 -11.18 7.33 26.79
N GLY A 407 -12.25 7.24 26.00
CA GLY A 407 -12.48 8.11 24.83
C GLY A 407 -11.58 7.81 23.62
N ARG A 408 -10.79 6.72 23.62
CA ARG A 408 -10.02 6.24 22.47
C ARG A 408 -10.73 5.07 21.81
N ILE A 409 -10.80 5.07 20.47
CA ILE A 409 -11.37 3.95 19.72
C ILE A 409 -10.29 2.86 19.65
N ILE A 410 -10.61 1.67 20.10
CA ILE A 410 -9.72 0.51 20.07
C ILE A 410 -10.40 -0.67 19.40
N MET A 411 -9.64 -1.55 18.77
CA MET A 411 -10.16 -2.81 18.23
C MET A 411 -10.14 -3.89 19.31
N ARG A 412 -11.26 -4.59 19.46
CA ARG A 412 -11.39 -5.76 20.34
C ARG A 412 -12.00 -6.92 19.56
N LYS A 413 -11.39 -8.09 19.66
CA LYS A 413 -11.90 -9.32 19.02
C LYS A 413 -13.26 -9.72 19.58
N ALA A 414 -14.08 -10.38 18.76
CA ALA A 414 -15.43 -10.83 19.12
C ALA A 414 -15.44 -11.73 20.37
N GLU A 415 -14.46 -12.62 20.52
CA GLU A 415 -14.32 -13.52 21.67
C GLU A 415 -14.05 -12.80 23.00
N HIS A 416 -13.52 -11.58 22.95
CA HIS A 416 -13.22 -10.77 24.13
C HIS A 416 -14.35 -9.77 24.46
N LEU A 417 -15.43 -9.72 23.66
CA LEU A 417 -16.59 -8.87 23.95
C LEU A 417 -17.47 -9.50 25.03
N LYS A 418 -17.90 -8.68 25.99
CA LYS A 418 -18.84 -9.07 27.04
C LYS A 418 -20.20 -8.38 26.84
N ALA A 419 -21.27 -9.00 27.34
CA ALA A 419 -22.59 -8.38 27.31
C ALA A 419 -22.58 -7.07 28.13
N GLY A 420 -22.94 -5.96 27.47
CA GLY A 420 -22.84 -4.62 28.05
C GLY A 420 -21.73 -3.77 27.42
N ASP A 421 -20.77 -4.38 26.73
CA ASP A 421 -19.74 -3.65 25.98
C ASP A 421 -20.37 -2.81 24.86
N PHE A 422 -19.75 -1.66 24.60
CA PHE A 422 -20.17 -0.75 23.54
C PHE A 422 -19.32 -0.95 22.30
N ILE A 423 -19.98 -1.23 21.18
CA ILE A 423 -19.36 -1.29 19.85
C ILE A 423 -19.77 -0.07 19.03
N ALA A 424 -18.87 0.39 18.15
CA ALA A 424 -19.14 1.49 17.24
C ALA A 424 -20.21 1.06 16.21
N THR A 425 -21.20 1.93 15.99
CA THR A 425 -22.22 1.74 14.95
C THR A 425 -22.42 3.03 14.18
N PRO A 426 -22.72 2.94 12.87
CA PRO A 426 -22.95 4.11 12.04
C PRO A 426 -24.20 4.86 12.51
N ARG A 427 -24.08 6.18 12.71
CA ARG A 427 -25.25 7.04 13.00
C ARG A 427 -25.89 7.63 11.76
N LYS A 428 -25.09 7.82 10.72
CA LYS A 428 -25.54 8.31 9.43
C LYS A 428 -24.67 7.71 8.34
N ILE A 429 -25.29 7.23 7.28
CA ILE A 429 -24.58 6.74 6.10
C ILE A 429 -24.81 7.74 4.97
N LYS A 430 -23.74 8.14 4.30
CA LYS A 430 -23.80 9.03 3.14
C LYS A 430 -23.68 8.18 1.87
N VAL A 431 -24.80 7.98 1.20
CA VAL A 431 -24.86 7.42 -0.16
C VAL A 431 -25.31 8.51 -1.11
N ARG A 432 -24.62 8.68 -2.23
CA ARG A 432 -25.10 9.52 -3.34
C ARG A 432 -26.11 8.69 -4.13
N GLY A 433 -27.39 8.88 -3.83
CA GLY A 433 -28.46 8.17 -4.51
C GLY A 433 -28.91 8.86 -5.79
N GLU A 434 -29.32 8.09 -6.79
CA GLU A 434 -29.77 8.57 -8.10
C GLU A 434 -31.07 7.87 -8.52
N PRO A 435 -31.95 8.50 -9.30
CA PRO A 435 -33.13 7.82 -9.85
C PRO A 435 -32.69 6.62 -10.69
N GLN A 436 -33.32 5.47 -10.45
CA GLN A 436 -32.92 4.22 -11.09
C GLN A 436 -33.72 4.00 -12.37
N SER A 437 -33.09 3.45 -13.39
CA SER A 437 -33.74 3.08 -14.65
C SER A 437 -34.16 1.62 -14.60
N ILE A 438 -35.43 1.36 -14.86
CA ILE A 438 -36.00 0.01 -14.90
C ILE A 438 -36.38 -0.31 -16.34
N VAL A 439 -35.91 -1.46 -16.84
CA VAL A 439 -36.22 -1.95 -18.18
C VAL A 439 -37.46 -2.84 -18.09
N ILE A 440 -38.52 -2.50 -18.83
CA ILE A 440 -39.76 -3.26 -18.92
C ILE A 440 -40.03 -3.54 -20.39
N GLY A 441 -39.72 -4.76 -20.85
CA GLY A 441 -39.69 -5.07 -22.28
C GLY A 441 -38.69 -4.15 -23.00
N ASP A 442 -39.14 -3.43 -24.01
CA ASP A 442 -38.31 -2.50 -24.79
C ASP A 442 -38.27 -1.07 -24.23
N LYS A 443 -38.96 -0.80 -23.11
CA LYS A 443 -39.07 0.55 -22.52
C LYS A 443 -38.21 0.71 -21.29
N ILE A 444 -37.50 1.84 -21.20
CA ILE A 444 -36.74 2.24 -20.01
C ILE A 444 -37.55 3.29 -19.25
N VAL A 445 -37.96 2.96 -18.02
CA VAL A 445 -38.74 3.83 -17.14
C VAL A 445 -37.87 4.24 -15.95
N LYS A 446 -37.78 5.53 -15.65
CA LYS A 446 -37.09 6.01 -14.45
C LYS A 446 -38.00 5.90 -13.23
N THR A 447 -37.43 5.55 -12.10
CA THR A 447 -38.15 5.53 -10.83
C THR A 447 -38.54 6.95 -10.40
N THR A 448 -39.71 7.06 -9.78
CA THR A 448 -40.20 8.32 -9.21
C THR A 448 -40.62 8.12 -7.75
N PRO A 449 -40.72 9.20 -6.95
CA PRO A 449 -41.24 9.10 -5.59
C PRO A 449 -42.63 8.46 -5.51
N GLU A 450 -43.51 8.71 -6.48
CA GLU A 450 -44.87 8.16 -6.52
C GLU A 450 -44.86 6.64 -6.73
N PHE A 451 -43.99 6.15 -7.62
CA PHE A 451 -43.77 4.72 -7.80
C PHE A 451 -43.32 4.06 -6.49
N TRP A 452 -42.35 4.66 -5.80
CA TRP A 452 -41.85 4.13 -4.54
C TRP A 452 -42.85 4.26 -3.38
N ARG A 453 -43.69 5.30 -3.38
CA ARG A 453 -44.84 5.42 -2.47
C ARG A 453 -45.77 4.23 -2.64
N PHE A 454 -46.14 3.94 -3.89
CA PHE A 454 -47.00 2.81 -4.21
C PHE A 454 -46.39 1.46 -3.79
N MET A 455 -45.08 1.25 -4.03
CA MET A 455 -44.38 0.06 -3.54
C MET A 455 -44.38 -0.04 -2.00
N GLY A 456 -44.35 1.10 -1.28
CA GLY A 456 -44.48 1.15 0.17
C GLY A 456 -45.84 0.66 0.66
N ILE A 457 -46.93 1.05 -0.01
CA ILE A 457 -48.29 0.57 0.27
C ILE A 457 -48.39 -0.93 0.00
N ILE A 458 -47.87 -1.41 -1.14
CA ILE A 458 -47.82 -2.84 -1.46
C ILE A 458 -47.12 -3.64 -0.35
N THR A 459 -45.98 -3.13 0.13
CA THR A 459 -45.17 -3.81 1.14
C THR A 459 -45.91 -3.90 2.49
N ALA A 460 -46.80 -2.94 2.80
CA ALA A 460 -47.61 -2.94 4.01
C ALA A 460 -48.88 -3.80 3.90
N GLU A 461 -49.63 -3.63 2.81
CA GLU A 461 -51.02 -4.12 2.72
C GLU A 461 -51.19 -5.39 1.85
N GLY A 462 -50.27 -5.63 0.92
CA GLY A 462 -50.41 -6.67 -0.09
C GLY A 462 -50.38 -8.08 0.52
N ARG A 463 -51.43 -8.88 0.26
CA ARG A 463 -51.36 -10.34 0.40
C ARG A 463 -51.13 -10.96 -0.97
N PHE A 464 -50.12 -11.81 -1.07
CA PHE A 464 -49.79 -12.50 -2.32
C PHE A 464 -50.59 -13.79 -2.43
N MET A 465 -51.31 -13.97 -3.55
CA MET A 465 -51.91 -15.26 -3.89
C MET A 465 -51.03 -15.92 -4.95
N ARG A 466 -50.26 -16.95 -4.56
CA ARG A 466 -49.43 -17.73 -5.48
C ARG A 466 -50.32 -18.53 -6.44
N HIS A 467 -50.51 -18.02 -7.67
CA HIS A 467 -50.90 -18.80 -8.85
C HIS A 467 -50.47 -18.03 -10.10
N ASP A 468 -49.28 -18.32 -10.63
CA ASP A 468 -48.68 -17.97 -11.96
C ASP A 468 -48.83 -16.54 -12.52
N SER A 469 -49.46 -15.62 -11.78
CA SER A 469 -49.80 -14.26 -12.16
C SER A 469 -49.54 -13.37 -10.93
N CYS A 470 -48.73 -12.33 -11.08
CA CYS A 470 -48.36 -11.43 -9.97
C CYS A 470 -49.52 -10.49 -9.65
N ASN A 471 -50.60 -11.06 -9.12
CA ASN A 471 -51.80 -10.35 -8.70
C ASN A 471 -51.70 -9.98 -7.22
N PHE A 472 -51.68 -8.69 -6.92
CA PHE A 472 -51.77 -8.15 -5.57
C PHE A 472 -53.24 -7.95 -5.20
N VAL A 473 -53.65 -8.48 -4.05
CA VAL A 473 -54.97 -8.22 -3.47
C VAL A 473 -54.80 -7.40 -2.21
N PHE A 474 -55.35 -6.20 -2.22
CA PHE A 474 -55.38 -5.31 -1.06
C PHE A 474 -56.50 -5.73 -0.10
N ARG A 475 -56.44 -5.29 1.17
CA ARG A 475 -57.45 -5.64 2.18
C ARG A 475 -58.87 -5.23 1.76
N ASP A 476 -58.99 -4.20 0.94
CA ASP A 476 -60.26 -3.70 0.41
C ASP A 476 -60.72 -4.43 -0.87
N GLY A 477 -60.07 -5.53 -1.24
CA GLY A 477 -60.46 -6.38 -2.37
C GLY A 477 -59.99 -5.92 -3.75
N VAL A 478 -59.32 -4.76 -3.84
CA VAL A 478 -58.75 -4.25 -5.10
C VAL A 478 -57.63 -5.17 -5.60
N ARG A 479 -57.67 -5.53 -6.89
CA ARG A 479 -56.68 -6.40 -7.54
C ARG A 479 -55.81 -5.61 -8.51
N PHE A 480 -54.49 -5.73 -8.38
CA PHE A 480 -53.51 -5.18 -9.33
C PHE A 480 -52.62 -6.28 -9.88
N SER A 481 -52.45 -6.36 -11.19
CA SER A 481 -51.51 -7.28 -11.82
C SER A 481 -50.21 -6.56 -12.17
N PHE A 482 -49.07 -7.13 -11.76
CA PHE A 482 -47.74 -6.68 -12.15
C PHE A 482 -47.08 -7.68 -13.08
N CYS A 483 -46.11 -7.21 -13.87
CA CYS A 483 -45.22 -8.11 -14.57
C CYS A 483 -44.20 -8.70 -13.59
N LYS A 484 -44.05 -10.03 -13.57
CA LYS A 484 -43.06 -10.72 -12.74
C LYS A 484 -41.64 -10.18 -12.99
N SER A 485 -41.31 -9.88 -14.24
CA SER A 485 -40.00 -9.32 -14.61
C SER A 485 -39.74 -7.98 -13.94
N LEU A 486 -40.76 -7.14 -13.71
CA LEU A 486 -40.59 -5.86 -13.01
C LEU A 486 -40.23 -6.08 -11.54
N LEU A 487 -40.97 -6.96 -10.86
CA LEU A 487 -40.73 -7.28 -9.44
C LEU A 487 -39.35 -7.91 -9.23
N ASP A 488 -38.93 -8.79 -10.13
CA ASP A 488 -37.60 -9.39 -10.12
C ASP A 488 -36.52 -8.32 -10.36
N THR A 489 -36.73 -7.40 -11.30
CA THR A 489 -35.77 -6.32 -11.64
C THR A 489 -35.56 -5.35 -10.48
N ILE A 490 -36.63 -4.95 -9.78
CA ILE A 490 -36.51 -4.08 -8.59
C ILE A 490 -36.02 -4.84 -7.34
N GLY A 491 -35.95 -6.17 -7.42
CA GLY A 491 -35.60 -7.06 -6.32
C GLY A 491 -36.62 -7.01 -5.19
N PHE A 492 -37.92 -6.98 -5.51
CA PHE A 492 -39.01 -6.98 -4.53
C PHE A 492 -39.21 -8.36 -3.91
N SER A 493 -39.42 -8.41 -2.59
CA SER A 493 -39.82 -9.59 -1.83
C SER A 493 -40.79 -9.16 -0.74
N GLU A 494 -41.78 -9.99 -0.40
CA GLU A 494 -42.74 -9.72 0.69
C GLU A 494 -42.06 -9.53 2.05
N SER A 495 -40.89 -10.15 2.24
CA SER A 495 -40.18 -10.11 3.51
C SER A 495 -39.20 -8.96 3.63
N ASP A 496 -38.94 -8.20 2.56
CA ASP A 496 -37.77 -7.33 2.46
C ASP A 496 -38.10 -6.01 1.74
N VAL A 497 -37.30 -4.97 1.97
CA VAL A 497 -37.35 -3.78 1.13
C VAL A 497 -36.72 -4.08 -0.24
N PRO A 498 -37.30 -3.61 -1.36
CA PRO A 498 -36.71 -3.77 -2.70
C PRO A 498 -35.26 -3.32 -2.77
N LYS A 499 -34.37 -4.19 -3.26
CA LYS A 499 -32.92 -3.93 -3.27
C LYS A 499 -32.55 -2.67 -4.05
N LEU A 500 -33.27 -2.39 -5.14
CA LEU A 500 -33.05 -1.21 -5.98
C LEU A 500 -33.26 0.12 -5.22
N LEU A 501 -34.15 0.13 -4.21
CA LEU A 501 -34.46 1.32 -3.42
C LEU A 501 -33.25 1.86 -2.65
N PHE A 502 -32.29 1.00 -2.29
CA PHE A 502 -31.10 1.43 -1.56
C PHE A 502 -30.15 2.31 -2.38
N LYS A 503 -30.25 2.26 -3.73
CA LYS A 503 -29.54 3.14 -4.67
C LYS A 503 -30.28 4.45 -4.99
N CYS A 504 -31.59 4.50 -4.73
CA CYS A 504 -32.44 5.64 -5.07
C CYS A 504 -32.12 6.90 -4.28
N THR A 505 -32.68 8.04 -4.70
CA THR A 505 -32.54 9.33 -4.02
C THR A 505 -33.22 9.34 -2.64
N LYS A 506 -32.88 10.33 -1.79
CA LYS A 506 -33.55 10.49 -0.49
C LYS A 506 -35.04 10.78 -0.61
N ARG A 507 -35.49 11.44 -1.70
CA ARG A 507 -36.91 11.74 -1.94
C ARG A 507 -37.71 10.46 -2.18
N GLU A 508 -37.18 9.57 -3.00
CA GLU A 508 -37.79 8.27 -3.31
C GLU A 508 -37.88 7.36 -2.09
N ILE A 509 -36.79 7.26 -1.32
CA ILE A 509 -36.78 6.48 -0.07
C ILE A 509 -37.76 7.06 0.94
N SER A 510 -37.82 8.40 1.05
CA SER A 510 -38.79 9.06 1.91
C SER A 510 -40.22 8.68 1.52
N ALA A 511 -40.55 8.68 0.23
CA ALA A 511 -41.88 8.34 -0.24
C ALA A 511 -42.26 6.89 0.10
N PHE A 512 -41.34 5.93 -0.08
CA PHE A 512 -41.53 4.54 0.31
C PHE A 512 -41.75 4.39 1.83
N ILE A 513 -40.88 4.99 2.64
CA ILE A 513 -40.97 4.88 4.11
C ILE A 513 -42.25 5.53 4.63
N SER A 514 -42.62 6.71 4.12
CA SER A 514 -43.82 7.42 4.55
C SER A 514 -45.08 6.60 4.25
N ALA A 515 -45.16 5.99 3.07
CA ALA A 515 -46.28 5.10 2.72
C ALA A 515 -46.34 3.85 3.61
N LEU A 516 -45.21 3.16 3.80
CA LEU A 516 -45.11 1.98 4.65
C LEU A 516 -45.54 2.29 6.09
N LEU A 517 -45.11 3.44 6.64
CA LEU A 517 -45.49 3.87 7.98
C LEU A 517 -46.95 4.32 8.05
N GLY A 518 -47.48 4.95 7.02
CA GLY A 518 -48.89 5.37 6.95
C GLY A 518 -49.87 4.21 7.09
N CYS A 519 -49.52 3.04 6.52
CA CYS A 519 -50.37 1.86 6.57
C CYS A 519 -50.25 1.06 7.89
N ASP A 520 -49.03 0.77 8.36
CA ASP A 520 -48.82 -0.22 9.43
C ASP A 520 -48.28 0.34 10.76
N ALA A 521 -47.91 1.62 10.82
CA ALA A 521 -47.29 2.18 12.02
C ALA A 521 -48.30 2.75 13.02
N LYS A 522 -48.00 2.63 14.32
CA LYS A 522 -48.81 3.13 15.43
C LYS A 522 -48.06 4.19 16.26
N PRO A 523 -48.71 5.29 16.70
CA PRO A 523 -48.14 6.22 17.66
C PRO A 523 -47.96 5.55 19.03
N CYS A 524 -46.85 5.83 19.70
CA CYS A 524 -46.54 5.36 21.05
C CYS A 524 -45.72 6.42 21.80
N GLY A 525 -46.35 7.36 22.52
CA GLY A 525 -45.69 8.30 23.45
C GLY A 525 -44.43 8.98 22.89
N GLY A 526 -44.60 9.84 21.89
CA GLY A 526 -43.50 10.50 21.18
C GLY A 526 -42.68 9.63 20.21
N SER A 527 -43.02 8.34 20.05
CA SER A 527 -42.36 7.43 19.10
C SER A 527 -43.35 6.75 18.16
N ILE A 528 -42.86 6.24 17.04
CA ILE A 528 -43.64 5.48 16.06
C ILE A 528 -43.22 4.02 16.12
N ARG A 529 -44.20 3.12 16.15
CA ARG A 529 -44.00 1.67 16.18
C ARG A 529 -44.52 1.03 14.89
N LEU A 530 -43.61 0.53 14.07
CA LEU A 530 -43.94 -0.32 12.92
C LEU A 530 -43.82 -1.79 13.33
N THR A 531 -44.88 -2.60 13.18
CA THR A 531 -44.88 -4.01 13.58
C THR A 531 -44.85 -4.89 12.33
N SER A 532 -44.01 -5.93 12.32
CA SER A 532 -43.97 -6.89 11.20
C SER A 532 -43.58 -8.28 11.70
N SER A 533 -44.04 -9.30 10.97
CA SER A 533 -43.56 -10.68 11.13
C SER A 533 -42.16 -10.87 10.51
N SER A 534 -41.81 -10.07 9.50
CA SER A 534 -40.48 -10.08 8.90
C SER A 534 -39.53 -9.18 9.67
N ARG A 535 -38.54 -9.81 10.31
CA ARG A 535 -37.42 -9.07 10.89
C ARG A 535 -36.58 -8.38 9.81
N LYS A 536 -36.42 -9.01 8.66
CA LYS A 536 -35.55 -8.56 7.57
C LYS A 536 -36.05 -7.23 6.99
N LEU A 537 -37.36 -7.11 6.76
CA LEU A 537 -38.02 -5.85 6.41
C LEU A 537 -37.68 -4.73 7.41
N LEU A 538 -37.87 -4.99 8.71
CA LEU A 538 -37.59 -3.98 9.74
C LEU A 538 -36.10 -3.61 9.80
N ALA A 539 -35.19 -4.56 9.55
CA ALA A 539 -33.75 -4.31 9.47
C ALA A 539 -33.39 -3.43 8.26
N HIS A 540 -34.00 -3.68 7.10
CA HIS A 540 -33.84 -2.85 5.89
C HIS A 540 -34.35 -1.43 6.13
N VAL A 541 -35.55 -1.28 6.72
CA VAL A 541 -36.10 0.04 7.08
C VAL A 541 -35.21 0.74 8.11
N GLN A 542 -34.72 0.03 9.13
CA GLN A 542 -33.74 0.55 10.09
C GLN A 542 -32.47 1.04 9.40
N HIS A 543 -32.01 0.35 8.34
CA HIS A 543 -30.86 0.78 7.55
C HIS A 543 -31.17 2.04 6.72
N LEU A 544 -32.28 2.08 6.00
CA LEU A 544 -32.67 3.25 5.18
C LEU A 544 -32.82 4.52 6.03
N LEU A 545 -33.34 4.40 7.25
CA LEU A 545 -33.44 5.49 8.21
C LEU A 545 -32.07 6.11 8.58
N LEU A 546 -30.98 5.33 8.53
CA LEU A 546 -29.63 5.87 8.74
C LEU A 546 -29.23 6.88 7.65
N ARG A 547 -29.78 6.81 6.43
CA ARG A 547 -29.48 7.81 5.39
C ARG A 547 -29.99 9.21 5.75
N PHE A 548 -31.00 9.26 6.61
CA PHE A 548 -31.56 10.48 7.18
C PHE A 548 -30.94 10.84 8.54
N GLY A 549 -30.08 9.98 9.10
CA GLY A 549 -29.52 10.13 10.45
C GLY A 549 -30.50 9.78 11.56
N ILE A 550 -31.54 8.98 11.25
CA ILE A 550 -32.56 8.57 12.20
C ILE A 550 -32.15 7.24 12.82
N LEU A 551 -31.99 7.21 14.13
CA LEU A 551 -31.69 5.98 14.87
C LEU A 551 -32.99 5.31 15.33
N SER A 552 -33.13 4.03 15.05
CA SER A 552 -34.31 3.23 15.41
C SER A 552 -33.90 1.92 16.09
N ARG A 553 -34.85 1.27 16.76
CA ARG A 553 -34.60 0.03 17.52
C ARG A 553 -35.54 -1.09 17.09
N ILE A 554 -35.00 -2.28 16.88
CA ILE A 554 -35.81 -3.47 16.63
C ILE A 554 -35.95 -4.25 17.92
N HIS A 555 -37.19 -4.57 18.25
CA HIS A 555 -37.55 -5.39 19.40
C HIS A 555 -38.35 -6.60 18.95
N ARG A 556 -38.18 -7.71 19.66
CA ARG A 556 -39.07 -8.86 19.53
C ARG A 556 -40.21 -8.73 20.53
N VAL A 557 -41.44 -8.98 20.10
CA VAL A 557 -42.61 -8.97 20.98
C VAL A 557 -42.53 -10.16 21.93
N ARG A 558 -42.69 -9.91 23.24
CA ARG A 558 -42.74 -10.98 24.25
C ARG A 558 -44.08 -11.74 24.12
N GLY A 559 -44.02 -13.07 24.14
CA GLY A 559 -45.22 -13.93 24.06
C GLY A 559 -45.73 -14.23 22.65
N ALA A 560 -45.25 -13.53 21.61
CA ALA A 560 -45.61 -13.82 20.22
C ALA A 560 -44.45 -14.47 19.46
N LYS A 561 -44.73 -15.55 18.73
CA LYS A 561 -43.72 -16.22 17.87
C LYS A 561 -43.56 -15.41 16.59
N ASN A 562 -42.31 -15.03 16.28
CA ASN A 562 -41.92 -14.32 15.05
C ASN A 562 -42.63 -12.98 14.81
N VAL A 563 -42.89 -12.19 15.86
CA VAL A 563 -43.38 -10.82 15.72
C VAL A 563 -42.35 -9.84 16.27
N TYR A 564 -42.01 -8.85 15.45
CA TYR A 564 -41.03 -7.82 15.73
C TYR A 564 -41.66 -6.44 15.57
N TYR A 565 -41.10 -5.45 16.25
CA TYR A 565 -41.46 -4.06 16.01
C TYR A 565 -40.23 -3.17 15.95
N LEU A 566 -40.26 -2.23 15.01
CA LEU A 566 -39.31 -1.16 14.86
C LEU A 566 -39.84 0.08 15.59
N LEU A 567 -39.09 0.55 16.57
CA LEU A 567 -39.34 1.78 17.29
C LEU A 567 -38.51 2.90 16.67
N ILE A 568 -39.18 3.92 16.16
CA ILE A 568 -38.57 5.12 15.58
C ILE A 568 -38.85 6.27 16.55
N SER A 569 -37.80 6.92 17.04
CA SER A 569 -37.90 8.01 18.03
C SER A 569 -37.18 9.26 17.51
N GLY A 570 -37.79 10.44 17.71
CA GLY A 570 -37.14 11.75 17.47
C GLY A 570 -37.89 12.68 16.50
N ASP A 571 -37.46 13.95 16.46
CA ASP A 571 -38.11 15.08 15.76
C ASP A 571 -38.04 15.04 14.22
N TYR A 572 -37.48 13.98 13.62
CA TYR A 572 -37.01 13.98 12.22
C TYR A 572 -38.09 13.76 11.16
N PHE A 573 -39.37 13.64 11.54
CA PHE A 573 -40.47 13.48 10.59
C PHE A 573 -40.66 14.72 9.68
N VAL A 574 -40.14 15.88 10.08
CA VAL A 574 -40.26 17.16 9.34
C VAL A 574 -39.43 17.20 8.04
N ARG A 575 -38.55 16.21 7.78
CA ARG A 575 -37.70 16.19 6.57
C ARG A 575 -38.08 15.12 5.55
N ALA A 576 -39.18 14.42 5.76
CA ALA A 576 -39.63 13.29 4.95
C ALA A 576 -41.02 13.54 4.31
N GLY A 577 -41.17 14.66 3.59
CA GLY A 577 -42.30 14.91 2.67
C GLY A 577 -43.35 15.93 3.17
N ASP A 578 -43.68 16.88 2.31
CA ASP A 578 -44.75 17.90 2.44
C ASP A 578 -46.16 17.31 2.24
N ASP A 579 -46.49 16.20 2.90
CA ASP A 579 -47.85 15.65 2.84
C ASP A 579 -48.66 15.96 4.10
N ALA A 580 -49.94 16.26 3.89
CA ALA A 580 -50.92 16.62 4.91
C ALA A 580 -51.00 15.61 6.09
N GLU A 581 -50.61 14.34 5.88
CA GLU A 581 -50.58 13.30 6.92
C GLU A 581 -49.44 13.47 7.95
N ALA A 582 -48.31 14.09 7.59
CA ALA A 582 -47.21 14.37 8.51
C ALA A 582 -47.61 15.40 9.60
N SER A 583 -48.64 16.21 9.31
CA SER A 583 -49.20 17.21 10.22
C SER A 583 -49.81 16.60 11.49
N ARG A 584 -50.31 15.36 11.40
CA ARG A 584 -51.00 14.65 12.51
C ARG A 584 -50.05 14.30 13.67
N TRP A 585 -48.74 14.33 13.44
CA TRP A 585 -47.71 13.81 14.35
C TRP A 585 -46.85 14.92 14.98
N ARG A 586 -47.18 16.20 14.75
CA ARG A 586 -46.38 17.38 15.15
C ARG A 586 -46.34 17.69 16.65
N ASN A 587 -47.18 17.07 17.49
CA ASN A 587 -47.49 17.61 18.82
C ASN A 587 -46.97 16.85 20.06
N ASP A 588 -46.05 15.90 19.94
CA ASP A 588 -45.50 15.22 21.14
C ASP A 588 -43.98 15.36 21.27
N ARG A 589 -43.54 16.47 21.88
CA ARG A 589 -42.13 16.89 22.06
C ARG A 589 -41.34 16.11 23.12
N ARG A 590 -41.60 14.82 23.31
CA ARG A 590 -40.85 14.02 24.30
C ARG A 590 -40.54 12.63 23.77
N CYS A 591 -39.42 12.50 23.07
CA CYS A 591 -38.81 11.20 22.87
C CYS A 591 -37.29 11.25 23.01
N PHE A 592 -36.80 10.92 24.21
CA PHE A 592 -35.37 10.76 24.51
C PHE A 592 -35.01 9.27 24.54
N CYS A 593 -34.74 8.67 23.37
CA CYS A 593 -33.98 7.43 23.34
C CYS A 593 -32.49 7.78 23.21
N SER A 594 -31.82 7.96 24.35
CA SER A 594 -30.38 8.21 24.45
C SER A 594 -29.56 7.00 23.94
N MET A 595 -29.48 6.81 22.62
CA MET A 595 -28.50 5.92 21.96
C MET A 595 -27.21 6.66 21.59
N ASP A 596 -27.28 7.98 21.47
CA ASP A 596 -26.14 8.85 21.22
C ASP A 596 -25.36 9.12 22.51
N VAL A 597 -24.90 8.03 23.14
CA VAL A 597 -24.12 8.06 24.38
C VAL A 597 -22.65 7.81 24.08
N ILE A 598 -21.77 8.44 24.86
CA ILE A 598 -20.33 8.25 24.78
C ILE A 598 -19.92 7.40 26.00
N PRO A 599 -19.62 6.11 25.82
CA PRO A 599 -19.31 5.19 26.90
C PRO A 599 -17.85 5.28 27.35
N ASN A 600 -17.58 4.77 28.56
CA ASN A 600 -16.22 4.54 29.08
C ASN A 600 -15.37 5.82 29.22
N ILE A 601 -15.99 6.93 29.59
CA ILE A 601 -15.33 8.23 29.88
C ILE A 601 -15.49 8.67 31.33
N SER A 602 -16.05 7.82 32.20
CA SER A 602 -16.37 8.14 33.59
C SER A 602 -15.15 8.48 34.45
N SER A 603 -14.05 7.74 34.30
CA SER A 603 -12.79 8.04 35.01
C SER A 603 -12.19 9.36 34.52
N LEU A 604 -12.15 9.54 33.19
CA LEU A 604 -11.60 10.72 32.54
C LEU A 604 -12.33 12.00 32.97
N LEU A 605 -13.67 11.99 32.96
CA LEU A 605 -14.48 13.13 33.42
C LEU A 605 -14.21 13.47 34.89
N ARG A 606 -13.99 12.46 35.72
CA ARG A 606 -13.73 12.61 37.16
C ARG A 606 -12.34 13.19 37.42
N GLU A 607 -11.34 12.73 36.70
CA GLU A 607 -9.95 13.20 36.75
C GLU A 607 -9.89 14.68 36.35
N ILE A 608 -10.36 15.01 35.15
CA ILE A 608 -10.35 16.38 34.62
C ILE A 608 -11.09 17.36 35.55
N ARG A 609 -12.29 16.98 36.04
CA ARG A 609 -13.05 17.86 36.95
C ARG A 609 -12.28 18.12 38.25
N ARG A 610 -11.62 17.09 38.80
CA ARG A 610 -10.85 17.20 40.06
C ARG A 610 -9.62 18.09 39.88
N GLU A 611 -8.90 17.94 38.77
CA GLU A 611 -7.73 18.77 38.45
C GLU A 611 -8.10 20.24 38.20
N LEU A 612 -9.22 20.49 37.52
CA LEU A 612 -9.75 21.84 37.32
C LEU A 612 -10.39 22.45 38.59
N GLY A 613 -10.47 21.68 39.67
CA GLY A 613 -11.06 22.11 40.94
C GLY A 613 -12.53 22.51 40.83
N MET A 614 -13.30 21.89 39.92
CA MET A 614 -14.69 22.26 39.66
C MET A 614 -15.68 21.45 40.49
N ALA A 615 -16.74 22.08 40.97
CA ALA A 615 -17.86 21.39 41.59
C ALA A 615 -18.80 20.77 40.53
N HIS A 616 -19.63 19.78 40.93
CA HIS A 616 -20.49 19.04 40.00
C HIS A 616 -21.56 19.93 39.32
N ASP A 617 -22.03 20.97 40.01
CA ASP A 617 -23.00 21.95 39.55
C ASP A 617 -22.41 22.94 38.52
N GLU A 618 -21.12 23.24 38.62
CA GLU A 618 -20.38 24.11 37.67
C GLU A 618 -20.19 23.46 36.28
N CYS A 619 -20.33 22.13 36.18
CA CYS A 619 -20.16 21.37 34.94
C CYS A 619 -21.31 21.55 33.93
N GLY A 620 -22.35 22.33 34.25
CA GLY A 620 -23.43 22.68 33.32
C GLY A 620 -24.41 21.55 32.99
N VAL A 621 -24.36 20.43 33.73
CA VAL A 621 -25.23 19.26 33.56
C VAL A 621 -25.73 18.72 34.90
N ARG A 622 -27.02 18.35 34.98
CA ARG A 622 -27.64 17.87 36.22
C ARG A 622 -27.14 16.51 36.71
N HIS A 623 -26.58 15.69 35.82
CA HIS A 623 -26.26 14.29 36.09
C HIS A 623 -24.76 14.00 36.13
N MET A 624 -23.89 15.00 36.34
CA MET A 624 -22.44 14.84 36.32
C MET A 624 -21.96 13.70 37.23
N ARG A 625 -22.51 13.61 38.45
CA ARG A 625 -22.19 12.54 39.41
C ARG A 625 -22.43 11.14 38.85
N HIS A 626 -23.55 10.93 38.15
CA HIS A 626 -23.88 9.64 37.53
C HIS A 626 -23.00 9.32 36.31
N TYR A 627 -22.48 10.35 35.63
CA TYR A 627 -21.51 10.17 34.56
C TYR A 627 -20.15 9.73 35.12
N GLU A 628 -19.71 10.34 36.23
CA GLU A 628 -18.47 9.95 36.90
C GLU A 628 -18.54 8.57 37.56
N SER A 629 -19.69 8.18 38.13
CA SER A 629 -19.87 6.85 38.73
C SER A 629 -20.03 5.72 37.70
N GLY A 630 -20.26 6.06 36.43
CA GLY A 630 -20.50 5.08 35.37
C GLY A 630 -21.93 4.52 35.35
N GLU A 631 -22.82 4.98 36.23
CA GLU A 631 -24.24 4.63 36.22
C GLU A 631 -24.95 5.11 34.95
N ARG A 632 -24.48 6.21 34.36
CA ARG A 632 -25.00 6.78 33.12
C ARG A 632 -23.86 7.17 32.20
N ASN A 633 -24.10 7.07 30.90
CA ASN A 633 -23.22 7.63 29.88
C ASN A 633 -23.78 8.98 29.41
N PRO A 634 -22.95 10.03 29.28
CA PRO A 634 -23.41 11.31 28.77
C PRO A 634 -23.77 11.18 27.29
N THR A 635 -24.76 11.96 26.86
CA THR A 635 -25.00 12.15 25.44
C THR A 635 -23.95 13.07 24.84
N ARG A 636 -23.75 13.05 23.53
CA ARG A 636 -22.86 14.00 22.86
C ARG A 636 -23.17 15.47 23.19
N LYS A 637 -24.46 15.83 23.22
CA LYS A 637 -24.93 17.17 23.62
C LYS A 637 -24.67 17.49 25.09
N ALA A 638 -24.73 16.49 25.98
CA ALA A 638 -24.35 16.68 27.37
C ALA A 638 -22.83 16.83 27.49
N LEU A 639 -22.06 15.99 26.79
CA LEU A 639 -20.60 16.01 26.82
C LEU A 639 -20.02 17.31 26.26
N ASN A 640 -20.55 17.83 25.14
CA ASN A 640 -20.14 19.14 24.61
C ASN A 640 -20.32 20.25 25.63
N ARG A 641 -21.45 20.27 26.34
CA ARG A 641 -21.67 21.26 27.41
C ARG A 641 -20.69 21.11 28.56
N ILE A 642 -20.27 19.89 28.89
CA ILE A 642 -19.24 19.64 29.91
C ILE A 642 -17.87 20.13 29.41
N ILE A 643 -17.48 19.79 28.18
CA ILE A 643 -16.21 20.20 27.57
C ILE A 643 -16.11 21.73 27.46
N GLU A 644 -17.15 22.39 26.94
CA GLU A 644 -17.21 23.86 26.86
C GLU A 644 -17.00 24.52 28.22
N ARG A 645 -17.46 23.88 29.31
CA ARG A 645 -17.26 24.37 30.68
C ARG A 645 -15.86 24.10 31.20
N PHE A 646 -15.29 22.92 30.91
CA PHE A 646 -13.91 22.59 31.25
C PHE A 646 -12.92 23.50 30.53
N GLU A 647 -13.10 23.76 29.24
CA GLU A 647 -12.27 24.68 28.45
C GLU A 647 -12.32 26.09 29.03
N ARG A 648 -13.52 26.61 29.32
CA ARG A 648 -13.67 27.93 29.95
C ARG A 648 -12.95 28.01 31.30
N ARG A 649 -13.05 26.96 32.12
CA ARG A 649 -12.36 26.92 33.42
C ARG A 649 -10.86 26.87 33.24
N MET A 650 -10.36 26.10 32.27
CA MET A 650 -8.94 26.02 31.96
C MET A 650 -8.39 27.38 31.51
N GLU A 651 -9.13 28.14 30.70
CA GLU A 651 -8.77 29.52 30.33
C GLU A 651 -8.74 30.47 31.53
N GLU A 652 -9.67 30.34 32.48
CA GLU A 652 -9.67 31.12 33.73
C GLU A 652 -8.45 30.80 34.60
N VAL A 653 -8.10 29.52 34.72
CA VAL A 653 -6.92 29.07 35.48
C VAL A 653 -5.65 29.60 34.81
N LYS A 654 -5.52 29.49 33.48
CA LYS A 654 -4.39 30.07 32.71
C LYS A 654 -4.26 31.59 32.89
N ARG A 655 -5.38 32.31 32.93
CA ARG A 655 -5.38 33.76 33.20
C ARG A 655 -4.98 34.10 34.64
N ARG A 656 -5.37 33.28 35.62
CA ARG A 656 -5.04 33.49 37.05
C ARG A 656 -3.60 33.12 37.40
N SER A 657 -2.98 32.19 36.68
CA SER A 657 -1.56 31.83 36.85
C SER A 657 -0.58 32.85 36.26
N GLY A 658 -1.05 34.03 35.81
CA GLY A 658 -0.18 35.15 35.42
C GLY A 658 0.43 35.05 34.02
N PHE A 659 -0.10 34.21 33.13
CA PHE A 659 0.36 34.13 31.74
C PHE A 659 -0.26 35.24 30.89
N ARG A 660 0.50 36.29 30.59
CA ARG A 660 0.16 37.31 29.57
C ARG A 660 0.74 36.84 28.22
N CYS A 661 -0.12 36.38 27.30
CA CYS A 661 0.21 36.50 25.88
C CYS A 661 -0.02 37.95 25.48
N SER A 662 1.01 38.63 24.99
CA SER A 662 0.88 39.94 24.36
C SER A 662 -0.03 39.85 23.14
N GLU A 663 -1.03 40.73 23.07
CA GLU A 663 -1.92 40.85 21.91
C GLU A 663 -1.12 41.34 20.70
N GLY A 664 -1.02 40.48 19.68
CA GLY A 664 -0.54 40.88 18.36
C GLY A 664 0.45 39.91 17.71
N GLU A 665 0.06 38.66 17.47
CA GLU A 665 0.69 37.78 16.47
C GLU A 665 -0.25 36.60 16.16
N SER A 666 -0.26 36.17 14.89
CA SER A 666 -1.17 35.16 14.34
C SER A 666 -1.01 33.77 14.97
N SER A 667 -2.11 33.04 15.05
CA SER A 667 -2.36 31.84 15.87
C SER A 667 -1.66 30.54 15.46
N THR A 668 -0.33 30.52 15.23
CA THR A 668 0.38 29.25 14.97
C THR A 668 1.73 29.06 15.65
N GLU A 669 2.32 30.05 16.32
CA GLU A 669 3.59 29.85 17.04
C GLU A 669 3.58 30.62 18.36
N CYS A 670 3.54 29.89 19.48
CA CYS A 670 3.91 30.43 20.79
C CYS A 670 4.53 29.30 21.63
N SER A 671 5.84 29.33 21.70
CA SER A 671 6.70 28.47 22.51
C SER A 671 6.74 29.00 23.95
N CYS A 672 5.99 28.34 24.84
CA CYS A 672 6.03 28.60 26.28
C CYS A 672 6.04 27.29 27.06
N SER A 673 7.18 26.59 27.00
CA SER A 673 7.55 25.44 27.82
C SER A 673 8.19 25.91 29.12
N GLY A 674 7.36 26.27 30.11
CA GLY A 674 7.84 26.55 31.46
C GLY A 674 6.66 26.71 32.41
N ALA A 675 6.54 25.79 33.37
CA ALA A 675 5.47 25.67 34.38
C ALA A 675 4.12 25.06 33.92
N LEU A 676 4.15 24.05 33.05
CA LEU A 676 3.06 23.06 32.88
C LEU A 676 3.41 21.67 33.43
N SER A 677 4.54 21.52 34.14
CA SER A 677 5.05 20.22 34.64
C SER A 677 4.31 19.65 35.86
N ASP A 678 3.47 20.44 36.54
CA ASP A 678 2.88 20.04 37.83
C ASP A 678 1.38 19.68 37.75
N TYR A 679 0.79 19.66 36.55
CA TYR A 679 -0.58 19.18 36.35
C TYR A 679 -0.55 17.90 35.51
N PRO A 680 -0.94 16.73 36.08
CA PRO A 680 -1.19 15.56 35.26
C PRO A 680 -2.43 15.84 34.39
N MET A 681 -2.43 15.36 33.15
CA MET A 681 -3.47 15.49 32.11
C MET A 681 -3.32 16.70 31.16
N SER A 682 -2.93 16.39 29.91
CA SER A 682 -2.58 17.36 28.87
C SER A 682 -3.82 17.86 28.12
N ALA A 683 -3.76 19.08 27.58
CA ALA A 683 -4.78 19.62 26.66
C ALA A 683 -5.14 18.65 25.51
N GLU A 684 -4.23 17.73 25.17
CA GLU A 684 -4.42 16.67 24.18
C GLU A 684 -5.52 15.68 24.55
N GLU A 685 -5.82 15.44 25.83
CA GLU A 685 -6.89 14.53 26.23
C GLU A 685 -8.27 15.19 26.06
N ILE A 686 -8.36 16.50 26.31
CA ILE A 686 -9.55 17.29 26.02
C ILE A 686 -9.75 17.41 24.49
N GLU A 687 -8.67 17.69 23.75
CA GLU A 687 -8.65 17.73 22.28
C GLU A 687 -9.02 16.35 21.67
N SER A 688 -8.56 15.25 22.28
CA SER A 688 -8.86 13.87 21.87
C SER A 688 -10.33 13.51 22.09
N VAL A 689 -10.94 13.99 23.17
CA VAL A 689 -12.39 13.88 23.37
C VAL A 689 -13.13 14.75 22.36
N ARG A 690 -12.67 15.98 22.10
CA ARG A 690 -13.29 16.92 21.16
C ARG A 690 -13.26 16.45 19.70
N LYS A 691 -12.15 15.90 19.21
CA LYS A 691 -12.03 15.35 17.84
C LYS A 691 -12.99 14.18 17.57
N LYS A 692 -13.52 13.54 18.63
CA LYS A 692 -14.37 12.32 18.54
C LYS A 692 -15.84 12.56 18.90
N VAL A 693 -16.13 13.71 19.50
CA VAL A 693 -17.48 14.33 19.50
C VAL A 693 -17.71 14.99 18.13
#